data_AF-A0A5C4RE54-F1
#
_entry.id   AF-A0A5C4RE54-F1
#
_cell.length_a   1.000
_cell.length_b   1.000
_cell.length_c   1.000
_cell.angle_alpha   90.00
_cell.angle_beta   90.00
_cell.angle_gamma   90.00
#
_symmetry.space_group_name_H-M   'P 1'
#
loop_
_entity.id
_entity.type
_entity.pdbx_description
1 polymer ?
#
loop_
_entity_poly.entity_id
_entity_poly.type
_entity_poly.pdbx_seq_one_letter_code
_entity_poly.pdbx_strand_id
1 'polypeptide(L)'
;MGQAELDNKLSAIVPDTEFKLDERSTLDILNWLKEYTAIIPFDQEKKQFWDNFYFIQENSPQQLTDIYQHANKADGLLPAHQVFVLAFLKLLETTKRLLNTFPARHRDLYYRELLGLNPRNAQADSVAIGITLNTNNAAFLVPQGTLFDAGQDSAGNPLQYASDMDLLANQGELTDLRWHRKNGDNGWQSAIPFNLSDNIALPENGIQLFSPTVNDAPVLSGYLITSSLFAMSAGERTIKVTLASEWTGKSERLTAKISAEDHWLSLSVKLIDKKNIELELSSTDDPISPPDNLDGMTFDVPVLKLGATQQPTLPKITGIEININGNRNVHYASDSGIEQTDTTSFPFGQSPLPGSGFNLVAPEWYGSENATLTLTPQWVGLPTKSFKEWYKGYTPEPDNSAFKVQGYLVTPQERKTINELQSLFSGDKEPQGQSLEFSLPKMDYPLADSLSPNDWPASIRIELAEQDFMHAQYWQNPIGKNVPYTPQISALQVQFHAQIVPDQFAIYPLTPFGWGNANAEMPILTHEAFYLGFTGVLPGQTLSLYWQLVGFKALNLSWSYLNTSNTWSKLDKLVDDQTHHLFDRGIWRTLLPQDASNQSTLMPAGRYWLKAEITDLTDPQDYPRIKGLLYNAATATLINPETVEQEHFINGLIANSIKQPVNASVAISSVTQPWASWNGRPPETEQSFLTRVPARLSHRNRVLSWGNIATLLKEHFISLFDVQSPSVNELTRIPAPEIQRLIVIPDSRYKDNDDALRPKLNPARLTEMVEWLSQLSSLWTTIEIDNPTYVDVLIRYQLVFAPGVNPDYGHHQLQQELSRKYMPWGENTAIGVTTGNRIDYYPLLAAIQQSPLVERVTDLSMTIANHPTSAVGESIEAADNEVLILVWPDDTSPSQGVDNE
;
A
#
# COMPACT_ATOMS: atom_id res chain seq x y z
N MET A 1 50.83 -41.36 -32.34
CA MET A 1 49.70 -40.66 -31.71
C MET A 1 48.46 -41.50 -31.97
N GLY A 2 47.75 -41.90 -30.92
CA GLY A 2 46.48 -42.63 -31.10
C GLY A 2 45.44 -41.71 -31.75
N GLN A 3 44.48 -42.27 -32.46
CA GLN A 3 43.41 -41.48 -33.09
C GLN A 3 42.57 -40.70 -32.07
N ALA A 4 42.28 -41.30 -30.91
CA ALA A 4 41.61 -40.61 -29.81
C ALA A 4 42.43 -39.44 -29.25
N GLU A 5 43.76 -39.57 -29.24
CA GLU A 5 44.66 -38.49 -28.81
C GLU A 5 44.68 -37.34 -29.83
N LEU A 6 44.53 -37.65 -31.13
CA LEU A 6 44.37 -36.62 -32.17
C LEU A 6 43.04 -35.88 -32.02
N ASP A 7 41.94 -36.60 -31.81
CA ASP A 7 40.62 -35.97 -31.66
C ASP A 7 40.59 -35.06 -30.43
N ASN A 8 41.14 -35.51 -29.30
CA ASN A 8 41.23 -34.69 -28.09
C ASN A 8 42.08 -33.43 -28.28
N LYS A 9 43.18 -33.51 -29.06
CA LYS A 9 44.00 -32.34 -29.37
C LYS A 9 43.30 -31.39 -30.34
N LEU A 10 42.57 -31.92 -31.32
CA LEU A 10 41.85 -31.12 -32.30
C LEU A 10 40.64 -30.42 -31.69
N SER A 11 39.85 -31.12 -30.87
CA SER A 11 38.68 -30.55 -30.18
C SER A 11 39.04 -29.48 -29.15
N ALA A 12 40.27 -29.50 -28.63
CA ALA A 12 40.78 -28.45 -27.75
C ALA A 12 41.17 -27.16 -28.50
N ILE A 13 41.36 -27.21 -29.82
CA ILE A 13 41.89 -26.08 -30.62
C ILE A 13 40.84 -25.55 -31.60
N VAL A 14 40.01 -26.43 -32.16
CA VAL A 14 39.00 -26.08 -33.17
C VAL A 14 37.65 -26.58 -32.70
N PRO A 15 36.61 -25.74 -32.70
CA PRO A 15 35.25 -26.18 -32.39
C PRO A 15 34.83 -27.30 -33.34
N ASP A 16 34.28 -28.39 -32.80
CA ASP A 16 33.69 -29.43 -33.64
C ASP A 16 32.41 -28.89 -34.27
N THR A 17 32.32 -28.98 -35.59
CA THR A 17 31.15 -28.51 -36.34
C THR A 17 30.43 -29.69 -36.95
N GLU A 18 29.10 -29.63 -36.95
CA GLU A 18 28.26 -30.66 -37.55
C GLU A 18 28.58 -30.87 -39.04
N PHE A 19 28.82 -29.78 -39.77
CA PHE A 19 29.24 -29.81 -41.18
C PHE A 19 30.69 -30.29 -41.35
N LYS A 20 30.89 -31.28 -42.22
CA LYS A 20 32.20 -31.84 -42.58
C LYS A 20 32.43 -31.71 -44.09
N LEU A 21 33.66 -31.37 -44.51
CA LEU A 21 34.00 -31.27 -45.95
C LEU A 21 34.06 -32.64 -46.62
N ASP A 22 34.50 -33.66 -45.89
CA ASP A 22 34.55 -35.04 -46.33
C ASP A 22 33.74 -35.91 -45.38
N GLU A 23 32.54 -36.28 -45.82
CA GLU A 23 31.62 -37.16 -45.10
C GLU A 23 31.78 -38.64 -45.48
N ARG A 24 32.54 -38.95 -46.53
CA ARG A 24 32.64 -40.31 -47.10
C ARG A 24 33.05 -41.33 -46.05
N SER A 25 32.18 -42.26 -45.73
CA SER A 25 32.47 -43.35 -44.81
C SER A 25 33.50 -44.31 -45.42
N THR A 26 34.07 -45.19 -44.58
CA THR A 26 34.91 -46.29 -45.07
C THR A 26 34.19 -47.13 -46.12
N LEU A 27 32.88 -47.33 -45.94
CA LEU A 27 32.03 -48.05 -46.89
C LEU A 27 31.95 -47.33 -48.23
N ASP A 28 31.76 -46.01 -48.22
CA ASP A 28 31.70 -45.21 -49.46
C ASP A 28 33.02 -45.28 -50.23
N ILE A 29 34.15 -45.23 -49.52
CA ILE A 29 35.47 -45.33 -50.14
C ILE A 29 35.71 -46.74 -50.72
N LEU A 30 35.28 -47.79 -50.02
CA LEU A 30 35.41 -49.17 -50.50
C LEU A 30 34.46 -49.47 -51.67
N ASN A 31 33.24 -48.93 -51.67
CA ASN A 31 32.32 -49.00 -52.81
C ASN A 31 32.90 -48.28 -54.03
N TRP A 32 33.42 -47.07 -53.84
CA TRP A 32 34.11 -46.33 -54.89
C TRP A 32 35.33 -47.10 -55.41
N LEU A 33 36.13 -47.71 -54.53
CA LEU A 33 37.28 -48.52 -54.92
C LEU A 33 36.84 -49.73 -55.75
N LYS A 34 35.72 -50.38 -55.41
CA LYS A 34 35.14 -51.48 -56.18
C LYS A 34 34.75 -51.04 -57.58
N GLU A 35 34.00 -49.94 -57.70
CA GLU A 35 33.63 -49.37 -59.00
C GLU A 35 34.86 -48.98 -59.83
N TYR A 36 35.86 -48.35 -59.20
CA TYR A 36 37.09 -47.92 -59.85
C TYR A 36 37.96 -49.09 -60.33
N THR A 37 38.01 -50.17 -59.56
CA THR A 37 38.81 -51.35 -59.92
C THR A 37 38.10 -52.27 -60.92
N ALA A 38 36.77 -52.19 -61.01
CA ALA A 38 35.96 -52.92 -62.00
C ALA A 38 36.17 -52.45 -63.45
N ILE A 39 36.80 -51.28 -63.67
CA ILE A 39 37.14 -50.78 -65.01
C ILE A 39 38.59 -51.10 -65.42
N ILE A 40 39.42 -51.59 -64.49
CA ILE A 40 40.83 -51.89 -64.74
C ILE A 40 40.94 -53.39 -65.09
N PRO A 41 41.35 -53.75 -66.30
CA PRO A 41 41.52 -55.16 -66.66
C PRO A 41 42.69 -55.77 -65.88
N PHE A 42 42.45 -56.94 -65.30
CA PHE A 42 43.45 -57.74 -64.58
C PHE A 42 44.27 -58.59 -65.55
N ASP A 43 43.64 -59.05 -66.63
CA ASP A 43 44.26 -59.84 -67.70
C ASP A 43 44.23 -59.14 -69.06
N GLN A 44 45.08 -59.59 -69.99
CA GLN A 44 45.14 -59.03 -71.35
C GLN A 44 43.86 -59.31 -72.15
N GLU A 45 43.12 -60.36 -71.79
CA GLU A 45 41.86 -60.76 -72.43
C GLU A 45 40.65 -59.96 -71.93
N LYS A 46 40.81 -59.12 -70.90
CA LYS A 46 39.75 -58.32 -70.25
C LYS A 46 38.57 -59.16 -69.75
N LYS A 47 38.82 -60.40 -69.32
CA LYS A 47 37.81 -61.31 -68.75
C LYS A 47 37.73 -61.18 -67.23
N GLN A 48 38.78 -60.70 -66.60
CA GLN A 48 38.83 -60.39 -65.16
C GLN A 48 39.27 -58.95 -64.95
N PHE A 49 38.70 -58.31 -63.94
CA PHE A 49 39.01 -56.94 -63.54
C PHE A 49 39.59 -56.93 -62.12
N TRP A 50 40.24 -55.82 -61.75
CA TRP A 50 40.94 -55.71 -60.46
C TRP A 50 40.00 -55.72 -59.25
N ASP A 51 38.69 -55.49 -59.41
CA ASP A 51 37.71 -55.63 -58.33
C ASP A 51 37.64 -57.09 -57.84
N ASN A 52 37.73 -58.06 -58.75
CA ASN A 52 37.81 -59.48 -58.41
C ASN A 52 39.06 -59.83 -57.61
N PHE A 53 40.12 -59.00 -57.67
CA PHE A 53 41.31 -59.16 -56.83
C PHE A 53 41.12 -58.54 -55.44
N TYR A 54 40.61 -57.30 -55.36
CA TYR A 54 40.47 -56.61 -54.07
C TYR A 54 39.30 -57.14 -53.21
N PHE A 55 38.27 -57.72 -53.83
CA PHE A 55 37.06 -58.21 -53.15
C PHE A 55 36.88 -59.73 -53.32
N ILE A 56 37.95 -60.50 -53.12
CA ILE A 56 37.93 -61.98 -53.10
C ILE A 56 37.24 -62.56 -51.84
N GLN A 57 36.98 -63.87 -51.87
CA GLN A 57 36.46 -64.66 -50.74
C GLN A 57 35.11 -64.16 -50.21
N GLU A 58 34.27 -63.62 -51.10
CA GLU A 58 32.99 -63.01 -50.77
C GLU A 58 33.09 -61.80 -49.83
N ASN A 59 34.28 -61.22 -49.62
CA ASN A 59 34.47 -60.02 -48.82
C ASN A 59 34.00 -58.78 -49.59
N SER A 60 32.71 -58.47 -49.46
CA SER A 60 32.11 -57.24 -49.98
C SER A 60 32.68 -55.99 -49.29
N PRO A 61 32.55 -54.79 -49.90
CA PRO A 61 32.83 -53.52 -49.23
C PRO A 61 32.21 -53.40 -47.83
N GLN A 62 31.02 -53.98 -47.62
CA GLN A 62 30.33 -53.97 -46.34
C GLN A 62 31.02 -54.85 -45.30
N GLN A 63 31.34 -56.10 -45.63
CA GLN A 63 32.08 -56.97 -44.71
C GLN A 63 33.48 -56.42 -44.38
N LEU A 64 34.18 -55.84 -45.36
CA LEU A 64 35.46 -55.19 -45.11
C LEU A 64 35.32 -53.96 -44.22
N THR A 65 34.21 -53.22 -44.32
CA THR A 65 33.89 -52.12 -43.40
C THR A 65 33.62 -52.64 -41.98
N ASP A 66 32.86 -53.72 -41.84
CA ASP A 66 32.57 -54.32 -40.54
C ASP A 66 33.85 -54.80 -39.85
N ILE A 67 34.76 -55.43 -40.61
CA ILE A 67 36.09 -55.84 -40.15
C ILE A 67 36.92 -54.61 -39.77
N TYR A 68 36.87 -53.55 -40.57
CA TYR A 68 37.60 -52.31 -40.29
C TYR A 68 37.14 -51.63 -38.99
N GLN A 69 35.83 -51.60 -38.72
CA GLN A 69 35.26 -51.05 -37.50
C GLN A 69 35.51 -51.95 -36.28
N HIS A 70 35.56 -53.27 -36.49
CA HIS A 70 35.72 -54.28 -35.44
C HIS A 70 37.04 -55.05 -35.57
N ALA A 71 38.15 -54.36 -35.83
CA ALA A 71 39.45 -54.98 -36.10
C ALA A 71 39.89 -55.96 -35.00
N ASN A 72 39.50 -55.73 -33.74
CA ASN A 72 39.80 -56.59 -32.58
C ASN A 72 39.06 -57.95 -32.61
N LYS A 73 38.06 -58.11 -33.48
CA LYS A 73 37.26 -59.33 -33.66
C LYS A 73 37.61 -60.08 -34.95
N ALA A 74 38.57 -59.58 -35.73
CA ALA A 74 39.00 -60.24 -36.95
C ALA A 74 39.73 -61.55 -36.63
N ASP A 75 39.50 -62.59 -37.44
CA ASP A 75 40.03 -63.96 -37.26
C ASP A 75 41.52 -64.11 -37.61
N GLY A 76 42.17 -63.04 -38.05
CA GLY A 76 43.58 -63.02 -38.46
C GLY A 76 43.85 -63.67 -39.82
N LEU A 77 42.82 -64.04 -40.59
CA LEU A 77 42.94 -64.78 -41.86
C LEU A 77 42.65 -63.92 -43.09
N LEU A 78 42.50 -62.60 -42.94
CA LEU A 78 42.19 -61.69 -44.04
C LEU A 78 43.35 -61.64 -45.08
N PRO A 79 43.07 -61.73 -46.39
CA PRO A 79 44.06 -61.59 -47.44
C PRO A 79 44.94 -60.34 -47.31
N ALA A 80 46.24 -60.48 -47.52
CA ALA A 80 47.22 -59.42 -47.26
C ALA A 80 46.96 -58.11 -48.03
N HIS A 81 46.42 -58.19 -49.25
CA HIS A 81 46.06 -57.00 -50.04
C HIS A 81 44.81 -56.29 -49.49
N GLN A 82 43.84 -57.01 -48.92
CA GLN A 82 42.68 -56.42 -48.24
C GLN A 82 43.12 -55.75 -46.93
N VAL A 83 43.99 -56.40 -46.16
CA VAL A 83 44.62 -55.79 -44.96
C VAL A 83 45.41 -54.53 -45.35
N PHE A 84 46.15 -54.56 -46.46
CA PHE A 84 46.89 -53.40 -46.95
C PHE A 84 45.96 -52.22 -47.28
N VAL A 85 44.85 -52.47 -47.97
CA VAL A 85 43.83 -51.44 -48.25
C VAL A 85 43.25 -50.89 -46.95
N LEU A 86 42.83 -51.74 -46.00
CA LEU A 86 42.28 -51.30 -44.72
C LEU A 86 43.30 -50.49 -43.90
N ALA A 87 44.56 -50.91 -43.88
CA ALA A 87 45.65 -50.16 -43.23
C ALA A 87 45.87 -48.80 -43.91
N PHE A 88 45.80 -48.74 -45.24
CA PHE A 88 45.90 -47.49 -45.99
C PHE A 88 44.74 -46.53 -45.67
N LEU A 89 43.49 -47.04 -45.61
CA LEU A 89 42.34 -46.25 -45.18
C LEU A 89 42.51 -45.72 -43.75
N LYS A 90 43.12 -46.52 -42.86
CA LYS A 90 43.41 -46.09 -41.49
C LYS A 90 44.37 -44.90 -41.42
N LEU A 91 45.36 -44.86 -42.32
CA LEU A 91 46.28 -43.72 -42.44
C LEU A 91 45.55 -42.48 -42.96
N LEU A 92 44.68 -42.64 -43.96
CA LEU A 92 43.91 -41.55 -44.57
C LEU A 92 42.89 -40.89 -43.63
N GLU A 93 42.44 -41.59 -42.57
CA GLU A 93 41.58 -40.97 -41.55
C GLU A 93 42.22 -39.74 -40.91
N THR A 94 43.56 -39.72 -40.76
CA THR A 94 44.28 -38.58 -40.18
C THR A 94 44.12 -37.35 -41.06
N THR A 95 44.33 -37.49 -42.36
CA THR A 95 44.17 -36.37 -43.33
C THR A 95 42.72 -35.94 -43.44
N LYS A 96 41.78 -36.89 -43.41
CA LYS A 96 40.34 -36.60 -43.43
C LYS A 96 39.92 -35.77 -42.22
N ARG A 97 40.37 -36.14 -41.02
CA ARG A 97 40.09 -35.39 -39.78
C ARG A 97 40.64 -33.98 -39.84
N LEU A 98 41.91 -33.81 -40.24
CA LEU A 98 42.50 -32.48 -40.41
C LEU A 98 41.76 -31.63 -41.44
N LEU A 99 41.34 -32.22 -42.56
CA LEU A 99 40.54 -31.53 -43.57
C LEU A 99 39.19 -31.08 -43.01
N ASN A 100 38.52 -31.93 -42.23
CA ASN A 100 37.22 -31.63 -41.63
C ASN A 100 37.28 -30.56 -40.53
N THR A 101 38.46 -30.21 -40.00
CA THR A 101 38.63 -29.02 -39.14
C THR A 101 38.71 -27.69 -39.92
N PHE A 102 38.82 -27.73 -41.26
CA PHE A 102 39.01 -26.53 -42.07
C PHE A 102 37.81 -25.58 -42.07
N PRO A 103 36.54 -26.03 -42.21
CA PRO A 103 35.38 -25.12 -42.22
C PRO A 103 35.27 -24.27 -40.96
N ALA A 104 35.45 -24.88 -39.79
CA ALA A 104 35.43 -24.18 -38.50
C ALA A 104 36.50 -23.09 -38.45
N ARG A 105 37.76 -23.44 -38.76
CA ARG A 105 38.87 -22.48 -38.82
C ARG A 105 38.66 -21.36 -39.84
N HIS A 106 38.07 -21.67 -40.99
CA HIS A 106 37.76 -20.69 -42.02
C HIS A 106 36.67 -19.70 -41.54
N ARG A 107 35.64 -20.21 -40.84
CA ARG A 107 34.61 -19.37 -40.23
C ARG A 107 35.20 -18.47 -39.15
N ASP A 108 36.08 -19.00 -38.30
CA ASP A 108 36.75 -18.22 -37.25
C ASP A 108 37.65 -17.13 -37.85
N LEU A 109 38.44 -17.44 -38.88
CA LEU A 109 39.22 -16.46 -39.64
C LEU A 109 38.31 -15.33 -40.17
N TYR A 110 37.17 -15.68 -40.76
CA TYR A 110 36.25 -14.70 -41.31
C TYR A 110 35.62 -13.82 -40.22
N TYR A 111 35.14 -14.41 -39.12
CA TYR A 111 34.48 -13.66 -38.04
C TYR A 111 35.44 -12.82 -37.21
N ARG A 112 36.59 -13.39 -36.83
CA ARG A 112 37.52 -12.75 -35.88
C ARG A 112 38.56 -11.88 -36.58
N GLU A 113 39.23 -12.41 -37.61
CA GLU A 113 40.33 -11.69 -38.26
C GLU A 113 39.84 -10.70 -39.32
N LEU A 114 38.83 -11.06 -40.12
CA LEU A 114 38.33 -10.17 -41.17
C LEU A 114 37.25 -9.19 -40.67
N LEU A 115 36.27 -9.68 -39.91
CA LEU A 115 35.16 -8.85 -39.40
C LEU A 115 35.43 -8.24 -38.02
N GLY A 116 36.45 -8.69 -37.28
CA GLY A 116 36.79 -8.15 -35.96
C GLY A 116 35.76 -8.46 -34.87
N LEU A 117 34.95 -9.51 -35.03
CA LEU A 117 33.89 -9.86 -34.09
C LEU A 117 34.41 -10.79 -33.00
N ASN A 118 34.03 -10.50 -31.76
CA ASN A 118 34.37 -11.30 -30.60
C ASN A 118 33.11 -11.69 -29.81
N PRO A 119 33.18 -12.77 -29.00
CA PRO A 119 32.19 -13.09 -27.99
C PRO A 119 31.96 -11.88 -27.07
N ARG A 120 30.71 -11.68 -26.63
CA ARG A 120 30.38 -10.65 -25.64
C ARG A 120 30.96 -11.06 -24.28
N ASN A 121 31.54 -10.07 -23.60
CA ASN A 121 31.99 -10.23 -22.23
C ASN A 121 30.81 -10.40 -21.27
N ALA A 122 31.11 -10.82 -20.03
CA ALA A 122 30.14 -10.86 -18.96
C ALA A 122 29.59 -9.44 -18.68
N GLN A 123 28.29 -9.34 -18.41
CA GLN A 123 27.64 -8.11 -17.98
C GLN A 123 27.42 -8.19 -16.47
N ALA A 124 27.92 -7.18 -15.76
CA ALA A 124 27.71 -7.03 -14.32
C ALA A 124 26.22 -6.92 -13.98
N ASP A 125 25.82 -7.59 -12.91
CA ASP A 125 24.53 -7.42 -12.26
C ASP A 125 24.56 -6.24 -11.29
N SER A 126 23.37 -5.72 -11.00
CA SER A 126 23.16 -4.61 -10.08
C SER A 126 22.25 -5.01 -8.94
N VAL A 127 22.42 -4.34 -7.79
CA VAL A 127 21.65 -4.53 -6.57
C VAL A 127 21.23 -3.17 -5.99
N ALA A 128 20.15 -3.16 -5.22
CA ALA A 128 19.76 -2.02 -4.41
C ALA A 128 20.22 -2.27 -2.97
N ILE A 129 20.97 -1.32 -2.42
CA ILE A 129 21.50 -1.38 -1.05
C ILE A 129 20.97 -0.22 -0.23
N GLY A 130 20.68 -0.48 1.04
CA GLY A 130 20.30 0.49 2.05
C GLY A 130 21.40 0.60 3.09
N ILE A 131 21.70 1.82 3.52
CA ILE A 131 22.81 2.09 4.43
C ILE A 131 22.28 2.69 5.73
N THR A 132 22.49 1.98 6.83
CA THR A 132 22.18 2.48 8.17
C THR A 132 23.47 3.00 8.81
N LEU A 133 23.41 4.19 9.42
CA LEU A 133 24.54 4.77 10.13
C LEU A 133 24.52 4.43 11.62
N ASN A 134 25.69 4.45 12.23
CA ASN A 134 25.83 4.42 13.68
C ASN A 134 25.33 5.74 14.32
N THR A 135 24.81 5.65 15.54
CA THR A 135 24.21 6.77 16.29
C THR A 135 25.18 7.94 16.56
N ASN A 136 26.49 7.74 16.41
CA ASN A 136 27.51 8.78 16.62
C ASN A 136 27.76 9.69 15.40
N ASN A 137 27.24 9.34 14.22
CA ASN A 137 27.48 10.09 12.97
C ASN A 137 26.16 10.60 12.38
N ALA A 138 25.96 11.92 12.40
CA ALA A 138 24.74 12.54 11.88
C ALA A 138 24.58 12.39 10.35
N ALA A 139 25.69 12.37 9.61
CA ALA A 139 25.74 12.11 8.18
C ALA A 139 27.10 11.52 7.79
N PHE A 140 27.13 10.73 6.72
CA PHE A 140 28.34 10.13 6.17
C PHE A 140 28.25 10.03 4.64
N LEU A 141 29.26 10.53 3.93
CA LEU A 141 29.34 10.40 2.49
C LEU A 141 29.88 9.02 2.13
N VAL A 142 29.06 8.24 1.45
CA VAL A 142 29.45 7.01 0.76
C VAL A 142 29.78 7.40 -0.68
N PRO A 143 31.07 7.49 -1.03
CA PRO A 143 31.45 7.90 -2.38
C PRO A 143 31.09 6.82 -3.40
N GLN A 144 30.83 7.24 -4.63
CA GLN A 144 30.77 6.38 -5.79
C GLN A 144 32.03 5.49 -5.84
N GLY A 145 31.84 4.21 -6.15
CA GLY A 145 32.93 3.23 -6.13
C GLY A 145 33.21 2.58 -4.77
N THR A 146 32.47 2.95 -3.71
CA THR A 146 32.58 2.23 -2.41
C THR A 146 32.21 0.76 -2.61
N LEU A 147 33.10 -0.14 -2.17
CA LEU A 147 32.96 -1.58 -2.36
C LEU A 147 32.17 -2.23 -1.21
N PHE A 148 31.22 -3.08 -1.57
CA PHE A 148 30.41 -3.88 -0.68
C PHE A 148 30.68 -5.37 -0.88
N ASP A 149 30.80 -6.08 0.24
CA ASP A 149 31.12 -7.50 0.28
C ASP A 149 29.84 -8.34 0.15
N ALA A 150 29.79 -9.20 -0.86
CA ALA A 150 28.70 -10.13 -1.13
C ALA A 150 29.11 -11.60 -0.99
N GLY A 151 30.29 -11.88 -0.39
CA GLY A 151 30.80 -13.23 -0.23
C GLY A 151 31.66 -13.70 -1.41
N GLN A 152 31.54 -14.98 -1.77
CA GLN A 152 32.36 -15.61 -2.82
C GLN A 152 31.50 -16.49 -3.72
N ASP A 153 31.94 -16.68 -4.96
CA ASP A 153 31.35 -17.65 -5.88
C ASP A 153 31.80 -19.10 -5.59
N SER A 154 31.31 -20.05 -6.39
CA SER A 154 31.63 -21.49 -6.24
C SER A 154 33.10 -21.84 -6.49
N ALA A 155 33.87 -20.96 -7.15
CA ALA A 155 35.31 -21.09 -7.36
C ALA A 155 36.15 -20.35 -6.29
N GLY A 156 35.51 -19.65 -5.37
CA GLY A 156 36.15 -18.89 -4.29
C GLY A 156 36.57 -17.46 -4.68
N ASN A 157 36.11 -16.95 -5.83
CA ASN A 157 36.36 -15.56 -6.22
C ASN A 157 35.46 -14.62 -5.41
N PRO A 158 35.97 -13.48 -4.93
CA PRO A 158 35.17 -12.53 -4.16
C PRO A 158 34.14 -11.80 -5.04
N LEU A 159 32.90 -11.73 -4.55
CA LEU A 159 31.82 -10.96 -5.14
C LEU A 159 31.78 -9.57 -4.50
N GLN A 160 32.12 -8.54 -5.27
CA GLN A 160 32.23 -7.17 -4.79
C GLN A 160 31.40 -6.22 -5.65
N TYR A 161 30.54 -5.43 -5.00
CA TYR A 161 29.68 -4.46 -5.67
C TYR A 161 30.15 -3.04 -5.33
N ALA A 162 30.33 -2.21 -6.35
CA ALA A 162 30.66 -0.80 -6.19
C ALA A 162 29.39 0.04 -6.22
N SER A 163 29.25 1.01 -5.31
CA SER A 163 28.14 1.97 -5.42
C SER A 163 28.22 2.77 -6.72
N ASP A 164 27.09 2.93 -7.39
CA ASP A 164 27.02 3.60 -8.69
C ASP A 164 27.05 5.13 -8.58
N MET A 165 26.78 5.68 -7.38
CA MET A 165 26.67 7.13 -7.16
C MET A 165 27.07 7.53 -5.75
N ASP A 166 27.35 8.83 -5.57
CA ASP A 166 27.54 9.41 -4.24
C ASP A 166 26.22 9.43 -3.45
N LEU A 167 26.26 8.84 -2.25
CA LEU A 167 25.17 8.85 -1.28
C LEU A 167 25.62 9.52 0.01
N LEU A 168 25.02 10.66 0.35
CA LEU A 168 25.15 11.25 1.67
C LEU A 168 24.12 10.61 2.61
N ALA A 169 24.49 9.48 3.21
CA ALA A 169 23.65 8.78 4.18
C ALA A 169 23.50 9.62 5.45
N ASN A 170 22.35 9.51 6.12
CA ASN A 170 22.05 10.17 7.39
C ASN A 170 21.44 9.19 8.39
N GLN A 171 21.10 9.65 9.60
CA GLN A 171 20.49 8.80 10.63
C GLN A 171 18.99 8.60 10.46
N GLY A 172 18.42 9.08 9.35
CA GLY A 172 16.99 9.01 9.14
C GLY A 172 16.49 7.60 8.89
N GLU A 173 15.17 7.46 9.04
CA GLU A 173 14.43 6.25 8.72
C GLU A 173 13.04 6.64 8.21
N LEU A 174 12.53 5.90 7.22
CA LEU A 174 11.13 5.98 6.83
C LEU A 174 10.31 5.19 7.86
N THR A 175 9.45 5.88 8.61
CA THR A 175 8.67 5.25 9.69
C THR A 175 7.21 5.07 9.34
N ASP A 176 6.70 5.86 8.38
CA ASP A 176 5.27 5.90 8.06
C ASP A 176 5.04 6.01 6.55
N LEU A 177 4.09 5.22 6.06
CA LEU A 177 3.38 5.45 4.80
C LEU A 177 1.90 5.54 5.13
N ARG A 178 1.27 6.63 4.72
CA ARG A 178 -0.17 6.87 4.88
C ARG A 178 -0.75 7.33 3.56
N TRP A 179 -2.05 7.17 3.35
CA TRP A 179 -2.71 7.83 2.22
C TRP A 179 -4.15 8.18 2.52
N HIS A 180 -4.67 9.15 1.77
CA HIS A 180 -6.11 9.33 1.63
C HIS A 180 -6.53 9.00 0.21
N ARG A 181 -7.68 8.33 0.10
CA ARG A 181 -8.25 7.84 -1.16
C ARG A 181 -9.74 8.13 -1.24
N LYS A 182 -10.28 8.19 -2.45
CA LYS A 182 -11.71 8.40 -2.68
C LYS A 182 -12.41 7.04 -2.69
N ASN A 183 -13.53 6.92 -1.97
CA ASN A 183 -14.33 5.70 -1.96
C ASN A 183 -15.67 5.94 -2.69
N GLY A 184 -15.62 6.04 -4.02
CA GLY A 184 -16.79 6.36 -4.84
C GLY A 184 -17.49 7.66 -4.39
N ASP A 185 -18.81 7.60 -4.24
CA ASP A 185 -19.63 8.70 -3.72
C ASP A 185 -19.66 8.76 -2.18
N ASN A 186 -19.08 7.77 -1.49
CA ASN A 186 -19.10 7.63 -0.03
C ASN A 186 -18.06 8.50 0.70
N GLY A 187 -17.41 9.45 0.01
CA GLY A 187 -16.45 10.39 0.59
C GLY A 187 -15.00 9.91 0.54
N TRP A 188 -14.17 10.50 1.39
CA TRP A 188 -12.74 10.23 1.48
C TRP A 188 -12.45 9.23 2.61
N GLN A 189 -11.50 8.34 2.40
CA GLN A 189 -10.99 7.41 3.40
C GLN A 189 -9.50 7.66 3.61
N SER A 190 -9.04 7.48 4.84
CA SER A 190 -7.64 7.52 5.25
C SER A 190 -7.18 6.12 5.59
N ALA A 191 -5.93 5.80 5.28
CA ALA A 191 -5.33 4.51 5.54
C ALA A 191 -3.89 4.67 6.04
N ILE A 192 -3.43 3.69 6.82
CA ILE A 192 -2.06 3.60 7.33
C ILE A 192 -1.48 2.24 6.94
N PRO A 193 -0.95 2.11 5.70
CA PRO A 193 -0.31 0.88 5.23
C PRO A 193 0.98 0.48 5.95
N PHE A 194 1.72 1.44 6.51
CA PHE A 194 2.98 1.19 7.19
C PHE A 194 3.17 2.22 8.31
N ASN A 195 3.50 1.73 9.51
CA ASN A 195 3.83 2.52 10.67
C ASN A 195 4.70 1.69 11.63
N LEU A 196 5.94 2.14 11.87
CA LEU A 196 6.88 1.43 12.75
C LEU A 196 6.47 1.46 14.23
N SER A 197 5.88 2.55 14.72
CA SER A 197 5.49 2.70 16.13
C SER A 197 4.36 1.74 16.53
N ASP A 198 3.43 1.50 15.60
CA ASP A 198 2.25 0.66 15.78
C ASP A 198 2.49 -0.79 15.28
N ASN A 199 3.74 -1.13 14.88
CA ASN A 199 4.13 -2.41 14.30
C ASN A 199 3.32 -2.82 13.05
N ILE A 200 2.93 -1.85 12.22
CA ILE A 200 2.24 -2.08 10.95
C ILE A 200 3.30 -2.17 9.84
N ALA A 201 3.51 -3.38 9.31
CA ALA A 201 4.43 -3.65 8.20
C ALA A 201 3.70 -3.71 6.85
N LEU A 202 4.44 -3.44 5.76
CA LEU A 202 3.93 -3.68 4.41
C LEU A 202 3.67 -5.18 4.20
N PRO A 203 2.60 -5.57 3.48
CA PRO A 203 2.34 -6.97 3.15
C PRO A 203 3.49 -7.60 2.35
N GLU A 204 3.76 -8.90 2.54
CA GLU A 204 4.85 -9.62 1.83
C GLU A 204 4.73 -9.54 0.31
N ASN A 205 3.50 -9.61 -0.22
CA ASN A 205 3.25 -9.49 -1.66
C ASN A 205 3.16 -8.03 -2.12
N GLY A 206 3.51 -7.06 -1.28
CA GLY A 206 3.33 -5.63 -1.55
C GLY A 206 1.86 -5.17 -1.52
N ILE A 207 1.66 -3.86 -1.64
CA ILE A 207 0.35 -3.21 -1.59
C ILE A 207 0.14 -2.30 -2.80
N GLN A 208 -1.05 -2.33 -3.39
CA GLN A 208 -1.40 -1.39 -4.45
C GLN A 208 -1.68 -0.02 -3.85
N LEU A 209 -1.08 1.03 -4.42
CA LEU A 209 -1.25 2.38 -3.91
C LEU A 209 -2.75 2.75 -3.95
N PHE A 210 -3.26 3.32 -2.84
CA PHE A 210 -4.68 3.63 -2.64
C PHE A 210 -5.64 2.44 -2.65
N SER A 211 -5.16 1.21 -2.49
CA SER A 211 -6.06 0.08 -2.25
C SER A 211 -6.70 0.18 -0.86
N PRO A 212 -7.88 -0.44 -0.64
CA PRO A 212 -8.44 -0.58 0.69
C PRO A 212 -7.48 -1.31 1.64
N THR A 213 -7.43 -0.88 2.90
CA THR A 213 -6.71 -1.55 3.98
C THR A 213 -7.65 -1.94 5.13
N VAL A 214 -7.21 -2.82 6.02
CA VAL A 214 -7.98 -3.24 7.20
C VAL A 214 -8.25 -2.06 8.15
N ASN A 215 -7.36 -1.07 8.15
CA ASN A 215 -7.41 0.09 9.03
C ASN A 215 -7.95 1.35 8.33
N ASP A 216 -8.72 1.19 7.26
CA ASP A 216 -9.33 2.33 6.57
C ASP A 216 -10.36 3.02 7.47
N ALA A 217 -10.18 4.32 7.68
CA ALA A 217 -11.09 5.16 8.46
C ALA A 217 -11.70 6.27 7.58
N PRO A 218 -12.99 6.61 7.72
CA PRO A 218 -13.58 7.73 7.00
C PRO A 218 -12.90 9.05 7.41
N VAL A 219 -12.53 9.86 6.42
CA VAL A 219 -11.95 11.18 6.67
C VAL A 219 -13.05 12.09 7.18
N LEU A 220 -12.88 12.62 8.38
CA LEU A 220 -13.84 13.51 8.99
C LEU A 220 -13.68 14.93 8.43
N SER A 221 -14.69 15.41 7.69
CA SER A 221 -14.74 16.81 7.24
C SER A 221 -15.43 17.68 8.29
N GLY A 222 -14.64 18.45 9.02
CA GLY A 222 -15.15 19.29 10.08
C GLY A 222 -14.06 20.06 10.81
N TYR A 223 -14.24 20.25 12.12
CA TYR A 223 -13.43 21.13 12.93
C TYR A 223 -13.13 20.54 14.31
N LEU A 224 -11.97 20.89 14.85
CA LEU A 224 -11.75 20.96 16.28
C LEU A 224 -12.14 22.36 16.76
N ILE A 225 -12.87 22.43 17.86
CA ILE A 225 -13.36 23.68 18.43
C ILE A 225 -12.91 23.71 19.88
N THR A 226 -12.22 24.76 20.27
CA THR A 226 -11.66 24.91 21.62
C THR A 226 -12.36 26.06 22.31
N SER A 227 -12.77 25.87 23.56
CA SER A 227 -13.33 26.95 24.41
C SER A 227 -13.23 26.56 25.87
N SER A 228 -12.86 27.51 26.74
CA SER A 228 -12.88 27.30 28.20
C SER A 228 -14.29 27.06 28.75
N LEU A 229 -15.32 27.60 28.09
CA LEU A 229 -16.72 27.43 28.48
C LEU A 229 -17.25 26.01 28.23
N PHE A 230 -16.50 25.17 27.52
CA PHE A 230 -16.83 23.74 27.41
C PHE A 230 -16.52 22.94 28.67
N ALA A 231 -15.83 23.50 29.67
CA ALA A 231 -15.47 22.83 30.93
C ALA A 231 -16.68 22.60 31.86
N MET A 232 -17.68 21.89 31.36
CA MET A 232 -18.95 21.59 32.04
C MET A 232 -18.83 20.25 32.76
N SER A 233 -18.67 20.31 34.08
CA SER A 233 -18.29 19.14 34.88
C SER A 233 -19.43 18.17 35.20
N ALA A 234 -20.68 18.61 35.13
CA ALA A 234 -21.84 17.76 35.45
C ALA A 234 -23.16 18.30 34.87
N GLY A 235 -24.25 17.55 35.05
CA GLY A 235 -25.59 17.89 34.57
C GLY A 235 -25.83 17.42 33.14
N GLU A 236 -27.06 17.57 32.67
CA GLU A 236 -27.38 17.42 31.25
C GLU A 236 -26.77 18.61 30.51
N ARG A 237 -25.85 18.32 29.59
CA ARG A 237 -25.04 19.33 28.93
C ARG A 237 -25.40 19.34 27.46
N THR A 238 -25.75 20.51 26.94
CA THR A 238 -26.11 20.70 25.54
C THR A 238 -25.25 21.78 24.94
N ILE A 239 -24.61 21.48 23.81
CA ILE A 239 -23.84 22.44 23.01
C ILE A 239 -24.59 22.61 21.69
N LYS A 240 -24.97 23.84 21.37
CA LYS A 240 -25.60 24.17 20.10
C LYS A 240 -24.61 24.94 19.24
N VAL A 241 -24.44 24.47 18.01
CA VAL A 241 -23.49 25.00 17.03
C VAL A 241 -24.25 25.56 15.83
N THR A 242 -23.96 26.81 15.47
CA THR A 242 -24.56 27.50 14.32
C THR A 242 -23.56 27.58 13.16
N LEU A 243 -23.99 27.14 11.99
CA LEU A 243 -23.23 27.12 10.74
C LEU A 243 -23.45 28.40 9.92
N ALA A 244 -22.40 28.83 9.21
CA ALA A 244 -22.42 30.01 8.33
C ALA A 244 -23.43 29.87 7.17
N SER A 245 -23.62 28.65 6.66
CA SER A 245 -24.52 28.33 5.55
C SER A 245 -25.31 27.06 5.83
N GLU A 246 -26.37 26.83 5.05
CA GLU A 246 -27.14 25.59 5.13
C GLU A 246 -26.26 24.38 4.80
N TRP A 247 -26.34 23.34 5.63
CA TRP A 247 -25.74 22.03 5.39
C TRP A 247 -26.84 21.05 4.96
N THR A 248 -26.62 20.40 3.82
CA THR A 248 -27.60 19.51 3.17
C THR A 248 -27.29 18.01 3.39
N GLY A 249 -26.37 17.70 4.29
CA GLY A 249 -26.02 16.33 4.66
C GLY A 249 -27.06 15.66 5.57
N LYS A 250 -26.84 14.37 5.85
CA LYS A 250 -27.69 13.56 6.73
C LYS A 250 -27.16 13.54 8.16
N SER A 251 -28.02 13.70 9.16
CA SER A 251 -27.62 13.79 10.57
C SER A 251 -26.87 12.55 11.08
N GLU A 252 -27.17 11.35 10.56
CA GLU A 252 -26.50 10.10 10.96
C GLU A 252 -25.02 10.05 10.53
N ARG A 253 -24.58 10.99 9.69
CA ARG A 253 -23.19 11.10 9.22
C ARG A 253 -22.36 12.08 10.05
N LEU A 254 -22.99 12.85 10.93
CA LEU A 254 -22.30 13.72 11.86
C LEU A 254 -21.77 12.90 13.04
N THR A 255 -20.54 13.19 13.41
CA THR A 255 -19.95 12.66 14.64
C THR A 255 -19.44 13.84 15.46
N ALA A 256 -19.74 13.83 16.74
CA ALA A 256 -19.26 14.81 17.69
C ALA A 256 -18.65 14.10 18.89
N LYS A 257 -17.45 14.52 19.28
CA LYS A 257 -16.75 14.02 20.47
C LYS A 257 -16.15 15.20 21.22
N ILE A 258 -16.12 15.14 22.53
CA ILE A 258 -15.51 16.19 23.37
C ILE A 258 -14.49 15.59 24.33
N SER A 259 -13.41 16.32 24.61
CA SER A 259 -12.29 15.81 25.42
C SER A 259 -12.67 15.63 26.89
N ALA A 260 -12.19 14.55 27.48
CA ALA A 260 -12.16 14.30 28.91
C ALA A 260 -10.82 13.65 29.26
N GLU A 261 -9.84 14.49 29.61
CA GLU A 261 -8.46 14.10 29.93
C GLU A 261 -7.85 13.22 28.82
N ASP A 262 -7.73 11.92 29.06
CA ASP A 262 -7.07 10.95 28.19
C ASP A 262 -8.01 10.25 27.18
N HIS A 263 -9.31 10.59 27.15
CA HIS A 263 -10.28 9.94 26.26
C HIS A 263 -11.34 10.91 25.70
N TRP A 264 -12.10 10.40 24.72
CA TRP A 264 -13.18 11.13 24.05
C TRP A 264 -14.55 10.73 24.60
N LEU A 265 -15.35 11.70 25.02
CA LEU A 265 -16.78 11.51 25.28
C LEU A 265 -17.55 11.67 23.97
N SER A 266 -18.42 10.70 23.65
CA SER A 266 -19.25 10.76 22.44
C SER A 266 -20.53 11.53 22.71
N LEU A 267 -20.82 12.54 21.88
CA LEU A 267 -22.00 13.38 22.00
C LEU A 267 -23.11 12.87 21.08
N SER A 268 -24.35 12.88 21.57
CA SER A 268 -25.52 12.61 20.74
C SER A 268 -25.76 13.81 19.83
N VAL A 269 -25.85 13.58 18.51
CA VAL A 269 -25.97 14.66 17.52
C VAL A 269 -27.39 14.73 16.99
N LYS A 270 -27.98 15.92 17.04
CA LYS A 270 -29.33 16.21 16.53
C LYS A 270 -29.30 17.46 15.66
N LEU A 271 -29.73 17.32 14.41
CA LEU A 271 -29.84 18.44 13.48
C LEU A 271 -31.19 19.13 13.70
N ILE A 272 -31.19 20.32 14.33
CA ILE A 272 -32.44 21.07 14.60
C ILE A 272 -33.03 21.58 13.29
N ASP A 273 -32.17 22.17 12.47
CA ASP A 273 -32.47 22.67 11.13
C ASP A 273 -31.21 22.60 10.26
N LYS A 274 -31.25 23.14 9.04
CA LYS A 274 -30.11 23.08 8.12
C LYS A 274 -28.87 23.90 8.57
N LYS A 275 -28.96 24.72 9.61
CA LYS A 275 -27.88 25.58 10.12
C LYS A 275 -27.51 25.32 11.58
N ASN A 276 -28.40 24.71 12.36
CA ASN A 276 -28.22 24.54 13.80
C ASN A 276 -28.10 23.05 14.17
N ILE A 277 -26.99 22.72 14.82
CA ILE A 277 -26.68 21.37 15.33
C ILE A 277 -26.71 21.41 16.85
N GLU A 278 -27.43 20.48 17.46
CA GLU A 278 -27.51 20.27 18.91
C GLU A 278 -26.71 19.02 19.28
N LEU A 279 -25.85 19.15 20.29
CA LEU A 279 -24.96 18.11 20.78
C LEU A 279 -25.27 17.89 22.26
N GLU A 280 -25.61 16.68 22.65
CA GLU A 280 -26.08 16.37 24.00
C GLU A 280 -25.14 15.37 24.69
N LEU A 281 -24.92 15.60 26.00
CA LEU A 281 -24.19 14.73 26.91
C LEU A 281 -25.04 14.51 28.18
N SER A 282 -25.11 13.26 28.64
CA SER A 282 -25.93 12.87 29.79
C SER A 282 -25.36 13.41 31.10
N SER A 283 -26.19 13.48 32.14
CA SER A 283 -25.77 13.83 33.50
C SER A 283 -24.86 12.80 34.17
N THR A 284 -24.77 11.59 33.60
CA THR A 284 -23.94 10.48 34.08
C THR A 284 -22.56 10.41 33.46
N ASP A 285 -22.32 11.10 32.34
CA ASP A 285 -21.04 11.06 31.64
C ASP A 285 -19.99 11.87 32.40
N ASP A 286 -18.71 11.52 32.20
CA ASP A 286 -17.59 12.14 32.90
C ASP A 286 -17.49 13.66 32.69
N PRO A 287 -16.79 14.39 33.57
CA PRO A 287 -16.53 15.82 33.41
C PRO A 287 -15.80 16.13 32.09
N ILE A 288 -16.19 17.22 31.42
CA ILE A 288 -15.45 17.70 30.25
C ILE A 288 -14.20 18.45 30.73
N SER A 289 -13.04 18.11 30.18
CA SER A 289 -11.75 18.69 30.58
C SER A 289 -10.81 18.82 29.38
N PRO A 290 -9.73 19.62 29.50
CA PRO A 290 -8.71 19.72 28.46
C PRO A 290 -8.07 18.36 28.15
N PRO A 291 -7.69 18.09 26.89
CA PRO A 291 -7.08 16.83 26.50
C PRO A 291 -5.66 16.70 27.08
N ASP A 292 -5.35 15.54 27.65
CA ASP A 292 -4.00 15.13 28.06
C ASP A 292 -3.42 14.15 27.02
N ASN A 293 -2.68 14.69 26.05
CA ASN A 293 -2.06 13.93 24.95
C ASN A 293 -3.05 13.07 24.12
N LEU A 294 -4.34 13.41 24.14
CA LEU A 294 -5.41 12.72 23.41
C LEU A 294 -5.24 12.90 21.90
N ASP A 295 -5.07 11.82 21.14
CA ASP A 295 -4.70 11.84 19.71
C ASP A 295 -3.46 12.72 19.41
N GLY A 296 -2.54 12.88 20.37
CA GLY A 296 -1.36 13.75 20.23
C GLY A 296 -1.67 15.25 20.33
N MET A 297 -2.83 15.63 20.88
CA MET A 297 -3.21 17.01 21.15
C MET A 297 -2.83 17.44 22.57
N THR A 298 -2.36 18.67 22.69
CA THR A 298 -2.15 19.36 23.97
C THR A 298 -2.83 20.72 23.90
N PHE A 299 -3.97 20.87 24.57
CA PHE A 299 -4.68 22.13 24.69
C PHE A 299 -4.95 22.42 26.16
N ASP A 300 -4.88 23.69 26.56
CA ASP A 300 -5.16 24.11 27.95
C ASP A 300 -6.68 24.25 28.22
N VAL A 301 -7.52 24.06 27.19
CA VAL A 301 -8.98 24.14 27.26
C VAL A 301 -9.61 22.91 26.61
N PRO A 302 -10.85 22.55 26.98
CA PRO A 302 -11.53 21.42 26.35
C PRO A 302 -11.73 21.61 24.84
N VAL A 303 -11.73 20.48 24.12
CA VAL A 303 -11.79 20.41 22.67
C VAL A 303 -12.98 19.58 22.22
N LEU A 304 -13.81 20.18 21.38
CA LEU A 304 -14.92 19.54 20.67
C LEU A 304 -14.48 19.20 19.24
N LYS A 305 -14.46 17.90 18.91
CA LYS A 305 -14.24 17.36 17.57
C LYS A 305 -15.59 17.11 16.89
N LEU A 306 -15.96 17.95 15.94
CA LEU A 306 -17.22 17.87 15.20
C LEU A 306 -16.95 17.74 13.70
N GLY A 307 -17.58 16.79 13.03
CA GLY A 307 -17.52 16.75 11.57
C GLY A 307 -18.43 15.71 10.94
N ALA A 308 -18.42 15.68 9.61
CA ALA A 308 -19.16 14.74 8.80
C ALA A 308 -18.25 13.68 8.19
N THR A 309 -18.66 12.42 8.25
CA THR A 309 -17.93 11.27 7.68
C THR A 309 -18.04 11.16 6.16
N GLN A 310 -18.94 11.93 5.54
CA GLN A 310 -19.20 11.96 4.10
C GLN A 310 -19.49 13.39 3.64
N GLN A 311 -19.50 13.61 2.32
CA GLN A 311 -19.94 14.88 1.76
C GLN A 311 -21.44 15.14 2.04
N PRO A 312 -21.87 16.42 2.12
CA PRO A 312 -21.10 17.65 1.92
C PRO A 312 -20.26 18.06 3.14
N THR A 313 -19.18 18.80 2.90
CA THR A 313 -18.28 19.34 3.93
C THR A 313 -19.02 20.26 4.90
N LEU A 314 -18.67 20.19 6.18
CA LEU A 314 -19.33 21.03 7.20
C LEU A 314 -18.96 22.52 7.00
N PRO A 315 -19.93 23.44 6.85
CA PRO A 315 -19.67 24.87 6.74
C PRO A 315 -18.96 25.44 7.97
N LYS A 316 -18.32 26.61 7.83
CA LYS A 316 -17.68 27.31 8.95
C LYS A 316 -18.69 27.59 10.06
N ILE A 317 -18.25 27.46 11.31
CA ILE A 317 -19.07 27.72 12.49
C ILE A 317 -19.03 29.22 12.81
N THR A 318 -20.20 29.81 13.10
CA THR A 318 -20.36 31.25 13.37
C THR A 318 -20.87 31.55 14.77
N GLY A 319 -21.43 30.56 15.47
CA GLY A 319 -21.97 30.74 16.81
C GLY A 319 -21.98 29.44 17.59
N ILE A 320 -21.78 29.55 18.90
CA ILE A 320 -21.82 28.43 19.84
C ILE A 320 -22.61 28.89 21.07
N GLU A 321 -23.56 28.07 21.50
CA GLU A 321 -24.32 28.24 22.74
C GLU A 321 -24.11 27.00 23.60
N ILE A 322 -23.98 27.18 24.91
CA ILE A 322 -23.94 26.09 25.88
C ILE A 322 -25.14 26.18 26.80
N ASN A 323 -25.65 25.02 27.19
CA ASN A 323 -26.71 24.87 28.17
C ASN A 323 -26.33 23.77 29.14
N ILE A 324 -26.52 24.04 30.43
CA ILE A 324 -26.34 23.07 31.51
C ILE A 324 -27.65 23.03 32.28
N ASN A 325 -28.29 21.87 32.29
CA ASN A 325 -29.46 21.58 33.10
C ASN A 325 -29.05 20.63 34.23
N GLY A 326 -28.97 21.15 35.45
CA GLY A 326 -28.59 20.34 36.61
C GLY A 326 -27.92 21.15 37.72
N ASN A 327 -27.96 20.59 38.92
CA ASN A 327 -27.58 21.33 40.13
C ASN A 327 -26.27 20.84 40.76
N ARG A 328 -25.63 19.82 40.17
CA ARG A 328 -24.59 19.03 40.85
C ARG A 328 -23.33 19.83 41.22
N ASN A 329 -22.99 20.84 40.43
CA ASN A 329 -21.83 21.72 40.67
C ASN A 329 -22.22 23.11 41.17
N VAL A 330 -23.50 23.34 41.47
CA VAL A 330 -23.95 24.62 41.99
C VAL A 330 -23.76 24.61 43.51
N HIS A 331 -22.82 25.42 43.98
CA HIS A 331 -22.66 25.69 45.40
C HIS A 331 -23.76 26.65 45.84
N TYR A 332 -24.43 26.32 46.95
CA TYR A 332 -25.60 27.02 47.45
C TYR A 332 -25.44 27.28 48.96
N ALA A 333 -25.62 28.53 49.39
CA ALA A 333 -25.61 28.89 50.79
C ALA A 333 -26.69 29.92 51.10
N SER A 334 -27.57 29.59 52.04
CA SER A 334 -28.50 30.55 52.62
C SER A 334 -27.78 31.41 53.67
N ASP A 335 -28.44 32.45 54.17
CA ASP A 335 -27.95 33.19 55.34
C ASP A 335 -27.82 32.32 56.62
N SER A 336 -28.35 31.09 56.60
CA SER A 336 -28.24 30.12 57.71
C SER A 336 -27.04 29.18 57.59
N GLY A 337 -26.38 29.11 56.42
CA GLY A 337 -25.22 28.24 56.19
C GLY A 337 -25.18 27.65 54.77
N ILE A 338 -24.26 26.69 54.57
CA ILE A 338 -24.16 25.93 53.31
C ILE A 338 -25.35 24.97 53.23
N GLU A 339 -26.00 24.95 52.07
CA GLU A 339 -27.20 24.17 51.77
C GLU A 339 -26.94 23.26 50.56
N GLN A 340 -27.87 22.35 50.26
CA GLN A 340 -27.82 21.52 49.04
C GLN A 340 -29.05 21.76 48.17
N THR A 341 -28.81 21.93 46.87
CA THR A 341 -29.85 22.29 45.89
C THR A 341 -30.93 21.22 45.68
N ASP A 342 -30.67 19.97 46.04
CA ASP A 342 -31.56 18.82 45.89
C ASP A 342 -32.18 18.37 47.22
N THR A 343 -32.02 19.18 48.28
CA THR A 343 -32.57 18.91 49.60
C THR A 343 -33.50 20.03 50.06
N THR A 344 -34.25 19.72 51.12
CA THR A 344 -35.14 20.69 51.73
C THR A 344 -34.35 21.81 52.40
N SER A 345 -34.59 23.05 51.99
CA SER A 345 -33.94 24.23 52.56
C SER A 345 -34.90 25.41 52.70
N PHE A 346 -34.46 26.44 53.43
CA PHE A 346 -35.16 27.71 53.63
C PHE A 346 -34.35 28.84 52.99
N PRO A 347 -34.55 29.16 51.69
CA PRO A 347 -33.70 30.10 50.96
C PRO A 347 -33.61 31.49 51.58
N PHE A 348 -34.66 31.90 52.30
CA PHE A 348 -34.74 33.19 53.00
C PHE A 348 -34.72 33.04 54.53
N GLY A 349 -34.34 31.87 55.04
CA GLY A 349 -34.40 31.52 56.47
C GLY A 349 -35.81 31.18 56.97
N GLN A 350 -35.89 30.69 58.21
CA GLN A 350 -37.16 30.30 58.87
C GLN A 350 -38.01 31.49 59.32
N SER A 351 -37.45 32.69 59.31
CA SER A 351 -38.13 33.96 59.62
C SER A 351 -37.64 35.01 58.63
N PRO A 352 -38.14 34.96 57.38
CA PRO A 352 -37.63 35.81 56.31
C PRO A 352 -37.86 37.29 56.62
N LEU A 353 -36.84 38.11 56.37
CA LEU A 353 -36.88 39.57 56.43
C LEU A 353 -36.43 40.14 55.08
N PRO A 354 -36.83 41.38 54.71
CA PRO A 354 -36.23 42.04 53.54
C PRO A 354 -34.70 42.08 53.68
N GLY A 355 -33.99 41.67 52.63
CA GLY A 355 -32.53 41.47 52.62
C GLY A 355 -32.05 40.06 52.97
N SER A 356 -32.93 39.21 53.53
CA SER A 356 -32.64 37.78 53.70
C SER A 356 -32.52 37.13 52.33
N GLY A 357 -31.57 36.23 52.16
CA GLY A 357 -31.26 35.67 50.86
C GLY A 357 -30.33 34.49 50.88
N PHE A 358 -29.91 34.13 49.69
CA PHE A 358 -28.97 33.05 49.46
C PHE A 358 -28.01 33.40 48.34
N ASN A 359 -26.83 32.80 48.39
CA ASN A 359 -25.79 32.91 47.37
C ASN A 359 -25.69 31.60 46.60
N LEU A 360 -25.47 31.72 45.30
CA LEU A 360 -25.15 30.63 44.40
C LEU A 360 -23.86 30.94 43.63
N VAL A 361 -23.10 29.90 43.33
CA VAL A 361 -21.98 29.96 42.40
C VAL A 361 -21.75 28.59 41.78
N ALA A 362 -21.31 28.55 40.52
CA ALA A 362 -20.81 27.34 39.89
C ALA A 362 -19.55 27.68 39.07
N PRO A 363 -18.57 26.77 38.97
CA PRO A 363 -17.38 26.97 38.16
C PRO A 363 -17.70 27.34 36.71
N GLU A 364 -18.76 26.75 36.14
CA GLU A 364 -19.14 26.93 34.74
C GLU A 364 -19.67 28.33 34.41
N TRP A 365 -19.99 29.15 35.42
CA TRP A 365 -20.44 30.53 35.21
C TRP A 365 -19.28 31.47 34.92
N TYR A 366 -18.07 31.11 35.37
CA TYR A 366 -16.87 31.93 35.25
C TYR A 366 -16.37 31.92 33.81
N GLY A 367 -15.90 33.08 33.34
CA GLY A 367 -15.50 33.30 31.95
C GLY A 367 -16.68 33.58 30.99
N SER A 368 -17.93 33.51 31.44
CA SER A 368 -19.08 33.86 30.59
C SER A 368 -19.28 35.38 30.49
N GLU A 369 -19.76 35.86 29.34
CA GLU A 369 -20.06 37.28 29.11
C GLU A 369 -21.55 37.56 28.87
N ASN A 370 -22.24 36.67 28.15
CA ASN A 370 -23.66 36.74 27.86
C ASN A 370 -24.32 35.44 28.33
N ALA A 371 -24.55 35.35 29.64
CA ALA A 371 -25.16 34.19 30.25
C ALA A 371 -26.49 34.51 30.92
N THR A 372 -27.36 33.53 30.93
CA THR A 372 -28.66 33.54 31.60
C THR A 372 -28.69 32.40 32.61
N LEU A 373 -29.01 32.74 33.85
CA LEU A 373 -29.21 31.80 34.95
C LEU A 373 -30.71 31.74 35.24
N THR A 374 -31.31 30.55 35.09
CA THR A 374 -32.71 30.31 35.41
C THR A 374 -32.81 29.43 36.66
N LEU A 375 -33.46 29.95 37.70
CA LEU A 375 -33.71 29.26 38.95
C LEU A 375 -35.18 28.85 39.02
N THR A 376 -35.47 27.57 39.25
CA THR A 376 -36.83 27.06 39.41
C THR A 376 -36.98 26.41 40.79
N PRO A 377 -37.42 27.17 41.81
CA PRO A 377 -37.61 26.65 43.16
C PRO A 377 -38.84 25.73 43.23
N GLN A 378 -38.67 24.55 43.82
CA GLN A 378 -39.75 23.59 44.06
C GLN A 378 -40.38 23.84 45.43
N TRP A 379 -41.36 24.73 45.48
CA TRP A 379 -41.97 25.18 46.73
C TRP A 379 -42.77 24.09 47.46
N VAL A 380 -42.62 24.04 48.77
CA VAL A 380 -43.32 23.10 49.66
C VAL A 380 -44.35 23.85 50.49
N GLY A 381 -45.55 23.26 50.63
CA GLY A 381 -46.56 23.75 51.58
C GLY A 381 -47.22 25.07 51.19
N LEU A 382 -47.30 25.40 49.90
CA LEU A 382 -48.00 26.59 49.43
C LEU A 382 -49.48 26.58 49.86
N PRO A 383 -50.05 27.76 50.23
CA PRO A 383 -51.46 27.83 50.59
C PRO A 383 -52.41 27.35 49.48
N THR A 384 -53.51 26.71 49.86
CA THR A 384 -54.59 26.28 48.93
C THR A 384 -55.55 27.41 48.56
N LYS A 385 -55.22 28.65 48.89
CA LYS A 385 -55.95 29.89 48.57
C LYS A 385 -54.94 30.95 48.16
N SER A 386 -55.40 32.02 47.49
CA SER A 386 -54.50 33.12 47.14
C SER A 386 -53.86 33.74 48.39
N PHE A 387 -52.67 34.30 48.25
CA PHE A 387 -52.02 35.02 49.34
C PHE A 387 -52.89 36.17 49.85
N LYS A 388 -53.68 36.80 48.98
CA LYS A 388 -54.63 37.84 49.38
C LYS A 388 -55.69 37.34 50.35
N GLU A 389 -56.17 36.12 50.15
CA GLU A 389 -57.11 35.47 51.07
C GLU A 389 -56.41 34.88 52.31
N TRP A 390 -55.21 34.31 52.14
CA TRP A 390 -54.42 33.72 53.22
C TRP A 390 -53.98 34.77 54.25
N TYR A 391 -53.55 35.94 53.78
CA TYR A 391 -53.09 37.06 54.59
C TYR A 391 -54.18 38.11 54.85
N LYS A 392 -55.46 37.72 54.81
CA LYS A 392 -56.55 38.62 55.20
C LYS A 392 -56.36 39.09 56.65
N GLY A 393 -56.40 40.41 56.88
CA GLY A 393 -56.12 41.01 58.19
C GLY A 393 -54.65 41.39 58.45
N TYR A 394 -53.76 41.17 57.48
CA TYR A 394 -52.43 41.78 57.45
C TYR A 394 -52.48 43.17 56.80
N THR A 395 -51.41 43.98 56.93
CA THR A 395 -51.34 45.31 56.29
C THR A 395 -49.91 45.55 55.79
N PRO A 396 -49.69 45.58 54.46
CA PRO A 396 -50.67 45.36 53.38
C PRO A 396 -51.22 43.92 53.35
N GLU A 397 -52.30 43.67 52.60
CA GLU A 397 -52.80 42.32 52.28
C GLU A 397 -52.12 41.85 50.97
N PRO A 398 -51.01 41.08 51.04
CA PRO A 398 -50.23 40.72 49.87
C PRO A 398 -51.03 39.82 48.91
N ASP A 399 -50.96 40.11 47.62
CA ASP A 399 -51.44 39.20 46.57
C ASP A 399 -50.36 38.21 46.14
N ASN A 400 -50.64 37.40 45.11
CA ASN A 400 -49.72 36.35 44.69
C ASN A 400 -48.40 36.88 44.10
N SER A 401 -48.30 38.14 43.69
CA SER A 401 -47.06 38.74 43.16
C SER A 401 -46.35 39.65 44.16
N ALA A 402 -46.85 39.73 45.40
CA ALA A 402 -46.35 40.68 46.39
C ALA A 402 -44.98 40.32 46.98
N PHE A 403 -44.55 39.05 46.91
CA PHE A 403 -43.23 38.62 47.38
C PHE A 403 -42.24 38.60 46.23
N LYS A 404 -41.31 39.56 46.23
CA LYS A 404 -40.34 39.75 45.15
C LYS A 404 -38.92 39.55 45.60
N VAL A 405 -38.06 39.21 44.66
CA VAL A 405 -36.63 39.08 44.85
C VAL A 405 -35.84 39.99 43.93
N GLN A 406 -34.67 40.37 44.42
CA GLN A 406 -33.67 41.11 43.68
C GLN A 406 -32.38 40.27 43.61
N GLY A 407 -31.86 40.07 42.40
CA GLY A 407 -30.57 39.45 42.18
C GLY A 407 -29.44 40.48 42.19
N TYR A 408 -28.31 40.09 42.77
CA TYR A 408 -27.09 40.87 42.83
C TYR A 408 -25.89 40.00 42.45
N LEU A 409 -24.95 40.60 41.72
CA LEU A 409 -23.57 40.14 41.70
C LEU A 409 -22.89 40.67 42.97
N VAL A 410 -22.30 39.77 43.75
CA VAL A 410 -21.57 40.10 44.97
C VAL A 410 -20.09 39.76 44.77
N THR A 411 -19.23 40.74 44.99
CA THR A 411 -17.78 40.58 45.09
C THR A 411 -17.30 41.16 46.42
N PRO A 412 -16.04 40.95 46.84
CA PRO A 412 -15.50 41.59 48.04
C PRO A 412 -15.54 43.12 48.04
N GLN A 413 -15.68 43.74 46.87
CA GLN A 413 -15.55 45.20 46.68
C GLN A 413 -16.88 45.86 46.36
N GLU A 414 -17.80 45.15 45.70
CA GLU A 414 -19.06 45.72 45.23
C GLU A 414 -20.21 44.73 45.29
N ARG A 415 -21.42 45.29 45.45
CA ARG A 415 -22.69 44.60 45.25
C ARG A 415 -23.45 45.34 44.16
N LYS A 416 -23.68 44.67 43.03
CA LYS A 416 -24.29 45.25 41.83
C LYS A 416 -25.56 44.51 41.45
N THR A 417 -26.64 45.24 41.23
CA THR A 417 -27.92 44.68 40.76
C THR A 417 -27.79 44.12 39.34
N ILE A 418 -28.30 42.91 39.09
CA ILE A 418 -28.18 42.23 37.78
C ILE A 418 -29.51 42.07 37.01
N ASN A 419 -30.64 42.34 37.65
CA ASN A 419 -31.97 42.21 37.05
C ASN A 419 -32.96 43.23 37.64
N GLU A 420 -34.17 43.32 37.10
CA GLU A 420 -35.29 44.01 37.75
C GLU A 420 -35.96 43.09 38.79
N LEU A 421 -36.75 43.66 39.71
CA LEU A 421 -37.47 42.89 40.74
C LEU A 421 -38.38 41.82 40.11
N GLN A 422 -38.21 40.56 40.53
CA GLN A 422 -38.98 39.42 40.05
C GLN A 422 -39.90 38.87 41.15
N SER A 423 -41.13 38.53 40.80
CA SER A 423 -42.07 37.91 41.74
C SER A 423 -41.73 36.43 41.95
N LEU A 424 -41.75 35.95 43.19
CA LEU A 424 -41.54 34.53 43.51
C LEU A 424 -42.74 33.66 43.10
N PHE A 425 -43.93 34.24 43.09
CA PHE A 425 -45.19 33.54 42.83
C PHE A 425 -46.07 34.33 41.87
N SER A 426 -47.06 33.63 41.32
CA SER A 426 -48.09 34.18 40.45
C SER A 426 -49.40 33.40 40.53
N GLY A 427 -50.34 33.69 39.62
CA GLY A 427 -51.64 33.04 39.53
C GLY A 427 -52.75 33.81 40.23
N ASP A 428 -53.98 33.67 39.75
CA ASP A 428 -55.15 34.40 40.27
C ASP A 428 -55.83 33.70 41.47
N LYS A 429 -55.52 32.43 41.70
CA LYS A 429 -56.08 31.59 42.77
C LYS A 429 -54.97 31.13 43.71
N GLU A 430 -54.65 29.84 43.74
CA GLU A 430 -53.54 29.29 44.51
C GLU A 430 -52.21 29.87 43.98
N PRO A 431 -51.28 30.27 44.86
CA PRO A 431 -49.98 30.77 44.44
C PRO A 431 -49.22 29.68 43.69
N GLN A 432 -48.68 30.03 42.52
CA GLN A 432 -47.85 29.16 41.69
C GLN A 432 -46.43 29.72 41.67
N GLY A 433 -45.44 28.88 42.01
CA GLY A 433 -44.03 29.26 41.93
C GLY A 433 -43.63 29.68 40.52
N GLN A 434 -42.86 30.76 40.40
CA GLN A 434 -42.29 31.20 39.13
C GLN A 434 -40.83 30.77 39.00
N SER A 435 -40.40 30.48 37.77
CA SER A 435 -38.97 30.45 37.42
C SER A 435 -38.44 31.87 37.42
N LEU A 436 -37.23 32.05 37.94
CA LEU A 436 -36.56 33.34 38.07
C LEU A 436 -35.39 33.36 37.09
N GLU A 437 -35.32 34.37 36.23
CA GLU A 437 -34.32 34.46 35.17
C GLU A 437 -33.38 35.64 35.41
N PHE A 438 -32.07 35.40 35.44
CA PHE A 438 -31.05 36.40 35.73
C PHE A 438 -30.03 36.47 34.60
N SER A 439 -29.92 37.63 33.96
CA SER A 439 -28.82 37.89 33.03
C SER A 439 -27.54 38.17 33.82
N LEU A 440 -26.58 37.27 33.70
CA LEU A 440 -25.30 37.42 34.38
C LEU A 440 -24.43 38.45 33.63
N PRO A 441 -23.79 39.39 34.35
CA PRO A 441 -22.74 40.21 33.76
C PRO A 441 -21.51 39.36 33.46
N LYS A 442 -20.50 39.96 32.81
CA LYS A 442 -19.20 39.30 32.60
C LYS A 442 -18.61 38.77 33.91
N MET A 443 -18.44 37.44 33.99
CA MET A 443 -17.94 36.71 35.16
C MET A 443 -16.43 36.43 35.03
N ASP A 444 -15.63 37.47 34.82
CA ASP A 444 -14.18 37.36 34.60
C ASP A 444 -13.40 37.43 35.92
N TYR A 445 -13.43 36.31 36.65
CA TYR A 445 -12.81 36.15 37.96
C TYR A 445 -12.04 34.82 38.02
N PRO A 446 -11.06 34.66 38.93
CA PRO A 446 -10.40 33.37 39.12
C PRO A 446 -11.32 32.38 39.86
N LEU A 447 -11.22 31.09 39.52
CA LEU A 447 -11.93 30.03 40.24
C LEU A 447 -11.42 29.92 41.69
N ALA A 448 -12.31 29.52 42.60
CA ALA A 448 -11.98 29.21 43.99
C ALA A 448 -12.29 27.75 44.32
N ASP A 449 -11.54 27.19 45.27
CA ASP A 449 -11.75 25.84 45.79
C ASP A 449 -12.46 25.93 47.16
N SER A 450 -13.76 26.27 47.14
CA SER A 450 -14.60 26.31 48.35
C SER A 450 -16.02 25.84 48.04
N LEU A 451 -16.60 25.08 48.97
CA LEU A 451 -18.02 24.68 48.93
C LEU A 451 -18.97 25.83 49.29
N SER A 452 -18.47 26.91 49.89
CA SER A 452 -19.26 28.08 50.29
C SER A 452 -19.20 29.14 49.19
N PRO A 453 -20.31 29.53 48.56
CA PRO A 453 -20.35 30.60 47.57
C PRO A 453 -19.79 31.94 48.07
N ASN A 454 -19.81 32.17 49.38
CA ASN A 454 -19.33 33.42 49.98
C ASN A 454 -17.80 33.56 49.96
N ASP A 455 -17.07 32.44 49.80
CA ASP A 455 -15.61 32.44 49.73
C ASP A 455 -15.09 32.64 48.29
N TRP A 456 -16.01 32.66 47.31
CA TRP A 456 -15.67 32.86 45.91
C TRP A 456 -15.46 34.35 45.60
N PRO A 457 -14.60 34.69 44.63
CA PRO A 457 -14.37 36.07 44.22
C PRO A 457 -15.62 36.78 43.69
N ALA A 458 -16.56 36.02 43.13
CA ALA A 458 -17.86 36.51 42.69
C ALA A 458 -18.96 35.45 42.89
N SER A 459 -20.10 35.83 43.44
CA SER A 459 -21.28 34.96 43.59
C SER A 459 -22.56 35.71 43.24
N ILE A 460 -23.61 34.95 42.92
CA ILE A 460 -24.94 35.51 42.64
C ILE A 460 -25.77 35.43 43.92
N ARG A 461 -26.17 36.58 44.45
CA ARG A 461 -27.02 36.68 45.63
C ARG A 461 -28.45 37.02 45.25
N ILE A 462 -29.40 36.21 45.72
CA ILE A 462 -30.83 36.46 45.57
C ILE A 462 -31.39 36.87 46.93
N GLU A 463 -31.91 38.10 47.04
CA GLU A 463 -32.47 38.62 48.29
C GLU A 463 -33.96 38.91 48.15
N LEU A 464 -34.69 38.66 49.24
CA LEU A 464 -36.08 39.09 49.38
C LEU A 464 -36.15 40.63 49.45
N ALA A 465 -37.01 41.23 48.63
CA ALA A 465 -37.13 42.68 48.48
C ALA A 465 -38.56 43.16 48.77
N GLU A 466 -38.69 44.47 49.01
CA GLU A 466 -39.94 45.19 49.36
C GLU A 466 -40.56 44.81 50.72
N GLN A 467 -40.90 43.53 50.94
CA GLN A 467 -41.61 43.08 52.14
C GLN A 467 -41.22 41.63 52.53
N ASP A 468 -41.43 41.27 53.80
CA ASP A 468 -41.30 39.89 54.26
C ASP A 468 -42.54 39.05 53.90
N PHE A 469 -42.54 37.77 54.29
CA PHE A 469 -43.73 36.90 54.23
C PHE A 469 -44.76 37.22 55.34
N MET A 470 -44.75 38.44 55.88
CA MET A 470 -45.55 38.92 57.00
C MET A 470 -45.19 38.33 58.38
N HIS A 471 -44.03 37.67 58.52
CA HIS A 471 -43.53 37.14 59.79
C HIS A 471 -43.36 38.23 60.85
N ALA A 472 -42.80 39.38 60.50
CA ALA A 472 -42.60 40.48 61.43
C ALA A 472 -43.94 41.00 61.99
N GLN A 473 -44.96 41.14 61.13
CA GLN A 473 -46.29 41.62 61.55
C GLN A 473 -47.06 40.56 62.35
N TYR A 474 -46.86 39.27 62.09
CA TYR A 474 -47.50 38.18 62.83
C TYR A 474 -46.98 38.08 64.26
N TRP A 475 -45.65 38.10 64.44
CA TRP A 475 -45.04 37.98 65.77
C TRP A 475 -45.30 39.20 66.67
N GLN A 476 -45.63 40.36 66.09
CA GLN A 476 -46.09 41.53 66.86
C GLN A 476 -47.54 41.37 67.35
N ASN A 477 -48.44 40.82 66.52
CA ASN A 477 -49.85 40.60 66.90
C ASN A 477 -50.47 39.46 66.05
N PRO A 478 -50.58 38.23 66.60
CA PRO A 478 -51.10 37.07 65.88
C PRO A 478 -52.64 36.97 65.90
N ILE A 479 -53.34 37.80 66.67
CA ILE A 479 -54.79 37.67 66.86
C ILE A 479 -55.52 37.91 65.54
N GLY A 480 -56.28 36.91 65.08
CA GLY A 480 -57.11 36.99 63.87
C GLY A 480 -56.35 36.80 62.55
N LYS A 481 -55.08 36.41 62.59
CA LYS A 481 -54.21 36.21 61.42
C LYS A 481 -53.82 34.73 61.25
N ASN A 482 -53.75 34.26 60.01
CA ASN A 482 -53.18 32.93 59.70
C ASN A 482 -51.66 32.94 59.90
N VAL A 483 -51.06 31.79 60.21
CA VAL A 483 -49.59 31.67 60.31
C VAL A 483 -48.97 32.02 58.95
N PRO A 484 -47.97 32.92 58.90
CA PRO A 484 -47.22 33.24 57.70
C PRO A 484 -46.66 32.02 56.98
N TYR A 485 -46.74 32.03 55.65
CA TYR A 485 -46.11 31.00 54.84
C TYR A 485 -44.59 31.16 54.94
N THR A 486 -43.90 30.16 55.47
CA THR A 486 -42.44 30.17 55.55
C THR A 486 -41.89 29.59 54.24
N PRO A 487 -41.12 30.36 53.46
CA PRO A 487 -40.65 29.95 52.14
C PRO A 487 -39.69 28.76 52.28
N GLN A 488 -40.20 27.59 51.90
CA GLN A 488 -39.49 26.32 51.97
C GLN A 488 -39.51 25.67 50.60
N ILE A 489 -38.36 25.13 50.18
CA ILE A 489 -38.23 24.42 48.92
C ILE A 489 -37.79 22.98 49.18
N SER A 490 -38.23 22.04 48.35
CA SER A 490 -37.76 20.65 48.37
C SER A 490 -36.51 20.46 47.49
N ALA A 491 -36.37 21.31 46.48
CA ALA A 491 -35.21 21.40 45.59
C ALA A 491 -35.20 22.77 44.89
N LEU A 492 -34.03 23.18 44.42
CA LEU A 492 -33.78 24.34 43.57
C LEU A 492 -33.21 23.85 42.25
N GLN A 493 -33.99 23.84 41.18
CA GLN A 493 -33.46 23.52 39.86
C GLN A 493 -32.74 24.73 39.27
N VAL A 494 -31.56 24.49 38.71
CA VAL A 494 -30.69 25.52 38.15
C VAL A 494 -30.39 25.16 36.71
N GLN A 495 -30.65 26.11 35.82
CA GLN A 495 -30.31 26.04 34.41
C GLN A 495 -29.40 27.20 34.06
N PHE A 496 -28.31 26.89 33.38
CA PHE A 496 -27.35 27.88 32.92
C PHE A 496 -27.29 27.83 31.40
N HIS A 497 -27.49 28.98 30.77
CA HIS A 497 -27.35 29.18 29.33
C HIS A 497 -26.27 30.23 29.10
N ALA A 498 -25.36 30.01 28.15
CA ALA A 498 -24.43 31.05 27.74
C ALA A 498 -24.16 31.02 26.23
N GLN A 499 -24.12 32.20 25.63
CA GLN A 499 -23.68 32.37 24.26
C GLN A 499 -22.17 32.68 24.25
N ILE A 500 -21.39 31.84 23.58
CA ILE A 500 -19.94 32.02 23.47
C ILE A 500 -19.67 33.10 22.41
N VAL A 501 -18.99 34.17 22.80
CA VAL A 501 -18.60 35.23 21.85
C VAL A 501 -17.44 34.77 20.97
N PRO A 502 -17.27 35.33 19.75
CA PRO A 502 -16.24 34.88 18.80
C PRO A 502 -14.80 34.80 19.35
N ASP A 503 -14.43 35.66 20.29
CA ASP A 503 -13.09 35.68 20.88
C ASP A 503 -12.86 34.62 21.98
N GLN A 504 -13.92 33.90 22.39
CA GLN A 504 -13.89 32.87 23.43
C GLN A 504 -13.83 31.44 22.88
N PHE A 505 -13.74 31.29 21.55
CA PHE A 505 -13.49 29.99 20.92
C PHE A 505 -12.54 30.12 19.73
N ALA A 506 -11.78 29.05 19.48
CA ALA A 506 -10.98 28.93 18.26
C ALA A 506 -11.38 27.66 17.50
N ILE A 507 -11.46 27.78 16.17
CA ILE A 507 -11.83 26.71 15.26
C ILE A 507 -10.59 26.27 14.48
N TYR A 508 -10.30 24.98 14.43
CA TYR A 508 -9.21 24.40 13.66
C TYR A 508 -9.79 23.42 12.64
N PRO A 509 -9.54 23.59 11.33
CA PRO A 509 -10.06 22.67 10.33
C PRO A 509 -9.39 21.29 10.45
N LEU A 510 -10.20 20.24 10.41
CA LEU A 510 -9.70 18.86 10.41
C LEU A 510 -9.11 18.49 9.04
N THR A 511 -8.09 17.64 9.09
CA THR A 511 -7.46 17.02 7.93
C THR A 511 -7.47 15.50 8.11
N PRO A 512 -7.12 14.69 7.10
CA PRO A 512 -7.14 13.23 7.23
C PRO A 512 -6.37 12.66 8.43
N PHE A 513 -5.27 13.31 8.85
CA PHE A 513 -4.38 12.78 9.89
C PHE A 513 -4.01 13.79 10.99
N GLY A 514 -4.65 14.96 11.01
CA GLY A 514 -4.32 16.07 11.92
C GLY A 514 -5.26 17.26 11.78
N TRP A 515 -4.82 18.46 12.12
CA TRP A 515 -5.62 19.69 12.04
C TRP A 515 -4.78 20.90 11.62
N GLY A 516 -5.42 21.86 10.96
CA GLY A 516 -4.79 23.09 10.47
C GLY A 516 -4.68 24.18 11.53
N ASN A 517 -4.22 25.35 11.11
CA ASN A 517 -4.09 26.54 11.97
C ASN A 517 -5.46 27.09 12.42
N ALA A 518 -5.47 27.79 13.56
CA ALA A 518 -6.66 28.44 14.08
C ALA A 518 -7.29 29.38 13.03
N ASN A 519 -8.59 29.24 12.85
CA ASN A 519 -9.45 30.00 11.95
C ASN A 519 -9.07 29.95 10.46
N ALA A 520 -8.23 28.98 10.06
CA ALA A 520 -7.91 28.72 8.66
C ALA A 520 -9.13 28.16 7.88
N GLU A 521 -9.08 28.26 6.56
CA GLU A 521 -10.09 27.66 5.69
C GLU A 521 -9.98 26.13 5.69
N MET A 522 -11.12 25.45 5.48
CA MET A 522 -11.14 23.99 5.38
C MET A 522 -10.38 23.54 4.13
N PRO A 523 -9.44 22.59 4.24
CA PRO A 523 -8.76 22.04 3.07
C PRO A 523 -9.74 21.26 2.21
N ILE A 524 -9.75 21.57 0.91
CA ILE A 524 -10.53 20.84 -0.08
C ILE A 524 -9.68 19.68 -0.59
N LEU A 525 -10.12 18.44 -0.33
CA LEU A 525 -9.52 17.25 -0.91
C LEU A 525 -10.06 17.06 -2.33
N THR A 526 -9.20 17.23 -3.33
CA THR A 526 -9.54 17.07 -4.75
C THR A 526 -9.02 15.75 -5.32
N HIS A 527 -7.80 15.37 -4.97
CA HIS A 527 -7.14 14.16 -5.48
C HIS A 527 -6.61 13.27 -4.37
N GLU A 528 -6.33 12.03 -4.73
CA GLU A 528 -5.71 11.03 -3.86
C GLU A 528 -4.24 11.40 -3.62
N ALA A 529 -3.79 11.23 -2.38
CA ALA A 529 -2.41 11.56 -2.01
C ALA A 529 -1.89 10.60 -0.96
N PHE A 530 -0.60 10.29 -1.04
CA PHE A 530 0.12 9.52 -0.03
C PHE A 530 1.15 10.40 0.67
N TYR A 531 1.51 9.98 1.88
CA TYR A 531 2.35 10.70 2.81
C TYR A 531 3.47 9.79 3.31
N LEU A 532 4.69 10.28 3.28
CA LEU A 532 5.88 9.60 3.78
C LEU A 532 6.36 10.33 5.04
N GLY A 533 6.44 9.63 6.15
CA GLY A 533 6.92 10.16 7.43
C GLY A 533 8.33 9.67 7.72
N PHE A 534 9.25 10.60 7.94
CA PHE A 534 10.65 10.33 8.26
C PHE A 534 11.00 10.80 9.67
N THR A 535 11.78 9.99 10.39
CA THR A 535 12.40 10.39 11.66
C THR A 535 13.92 10.36 11.52
N GLY A 536 14.66 10.91 12.49
CA GLY A 536 16.14 10.87 12.51
C GLY A 536 16.87 11.71 11.45
N VAL A 537 16.13 12.34 10.53
CA VAL A 537 16.66 13.27 9.52
C VAL A 537 16.57 14.72 10.02
N LEU A 538 17.53 15.56 9.62
CA LEU A 538 17.54 17.00 9.90
C LEU A 538 17.31 17.84 8.63
N PRO A 539 16.66 19.02 8.74
CA PRO A 539 16.55 19.96 7.64
C PRO A 539 17.92 20.26 7.01
N GLY A 540 17.99 20.25 5.68
CA GLY A 540 19.22 20.36 4.90
C GLY A 540 19.93 19.04 4.58
N GLN A 541 19.47 17.90 5.10
CA GLN A 541 19.96 16.58 4.69
C GLN A 541 19.20 16.05 3.48
N THR A 542 19.83 15.13 2.75
CA THR A 542 19.23 14.48 1.57
C THR A 542 18.46 13.23 1.96
N LEU A 543 17.20 13.13 1.54
CA LEU A 543 16.42 11.91 1.60
C LEU A 543 16.71 11.08 0.34
N SER A 544 17.03 9.79 0.49
CA SER A 544 17.24 8.87 -0.62
C SER A 544 16.43 7.60 -0.39
N LEU A 545 15.46 7.34 -1.28
CA LEU A 545 14.59 6.19 -1.23
C LEU A 545 14.75 5.36 -2.50
N TYR A 546 14.94 4.06 -2.37
CA TYR A 546 14.78 3.14 -3.48
C TYR A 546 13.38 2.55 -3.41
N TRP A 547 12.62 2.75 -4.49
CA TRP A 547 11.29 2.21 -4.67
C TRP A 547 11.38 0.88 -5.40
N GLN A 548 11.01 -0.20 -4.72
CA GLN A 548 10.72 -1.46 -5.39
C GLN A 548 9.22 -1.51 -5.64
N LEU A 549 8.82 -1.22 -6.87
CA LEU A 549 7.41 -1.17 -7.27
C LEU A 549 7.18 -1.80 -8.65
N VAL A 550 5.92 -2.04 -8.95
CA VAL A 550 5.43 -2.44 -10.27
C VAL A 550 4.40 -1.40 -10.70
N GLY A 551 4.78 -0.52 -11.62
CA GLY A 551 3.88 0.48 -12.18
C GLY A 551 3.17 -0.03 -13.43
N PHE A 552 1.93 0.41 -13.62
CA PHE A 552 1.13 0.11 -14.81
C PHE A 552 1.07 1.30 -15.77
N LYS A 553 1.18 2.52 -15.22
CA LYS A 553 1.18 3.78 -15.94
C LYS A 553 1.96 4.83 -15.16
N ALA A 554 2.67 5.71 -15.86
CA ALA A 554 3.33 6.84 -15.23
C ALA A 554 2.28 7.79 -14.61
N LEU A 555 2.49 8.19 -13.35
CA LEU A 555 1.56 9.04 -12.61
C LEU A 555 2.00 10.50 -12.65
N ASN A 556 1.08 11.44 -12.81
CA ASN A 556 1.42 12.86 -12.64
C ASN A 556 1.39 13.23 -11.15
N LEU A 557 2.57 13.27 -10.53
CA LEU A 557 2.73 13.50 -9.10
C LEU A 557 3.20 14.92 -8.80
N SER A 558 2.56 15.56 -7.82
CA SER A 558 3.05 16.79 -7.19
C SER A 558 3.53 16.50 -5.78
N TRP A 559 4.81 16.78 -5.53
CA TRP A 559 5.46 16.62 -4.25
C TRP A 559 5.44 17.91 -3.44
N SER A 560 5.16 17.75 -2.15
CA SER A 560 5.15 18.83 -1.16
C SER A 560 5.69 18.35 0.17
N TYR A 561 6.13 19.28 1.01
CA TYR A 561 6.63 19.01 2.36
C TYR A 561 5.92 19.90 3.38
N LEU A 562 5.88 19.44 4.63
CA LEU A 562 5.25 20.17 5.73
C LEU A 562 6.26 21.12 6.39
N ASN A 563 5.96 22.43 6.36
CA ASN A 563 6.85 23.47 6.89
C ASN A 563 6.49 23.91 8.32
N THR A 564 7.31 24.79 8.90
CA THR A 564 7.11 25.39 10.23
C THR A 564 5.88 26.29 10.35
N SER A 565 5.33 26.76 9.24
CA SER A 565 4.08 27.53 9.19
C SER A 565 2.84 26.63 9.20
N ASN A 566 3.03 25.32 9.34
CA ASN A 566 1.98 24.30 9.30
C ASN A 566 1.20 24.32 7.97
N THR A 567 1.93 24.45 6.86
CA THR A 567 1.38 24.42 5.50
C THR A 567 2.21 23.53 4.57
N TRP A 568 1.56 22.98 3.54
CA TRP A 568 2.22 22.20 2.49
C TRP A 568 2.89 23.13 1.48
N SER A 569 4.22 23.04 1.36
CA SER A 569 5.02 23.80 0.41
C SER A 569 5.55 22.89 -0.72
N LYS A 570 5.65 23.40 -1.95
CA LYS A 570 6.05 22.59 -3.11
C LYS A 570 7.51 22.13 -3.03
N LEU A 571 7.75 20.89 -3.43
CA LEU A 571 9.07 20.24 -3.41
C LEU A 571 9.56 19.83 -4.81
N ASP A 572 8.69 19.81 -5.82
CA ASP A 572 8.92 19.23 -7.15
C ASP A 572 10.27 19.57 -7.79
N LYS A 573 10.74 20.82 -7.66
CA LYS A 573 12.01 21.27 -8.28
C LYS A 573 13.27 20.67 -7.66
N LEU A 574 13.18 20.15 -6.43
CA LEU A 574 14.29 19.57 -5.68
C LEU A 574 14.25 18.04 -5.73
N VAL A 575 13.29 17.46 -6.44
CA VAL A 575 13.12 16.00 -6.56
C VAL A 575 13.91 15.51 -7.77
N ASP A 576 14.79 14.55 -7.53
CA ASP A 576 15.42 13.72 -8.56
C ASP A 576 14.73 12.36 -8.54
N ASP A 577 13.90 12.11 -9.55
CA ASP A 577 13.04 10.93 -9.63
C ASP A 577 13.46 10.00 -10.77
N GLN A 578 14.13 8.90 -10.43
CA GLN A 578 14.51 7.83 -11.36
C GLN A 578 13.47 6.70 -11.43
N THR A 579 12.32 6.84 -10.74
CA THR A 579 11.18 5.91 -10.83
C THR A 579 10.29 6.18 -12.05
N HIS A 580 10.61 7.24 -12.82
CA HIS A 580 9.81 7.72 -13.95
C HIS A 580 8.35 8.00 -13.53
N HIS A 581 8.18 8.72 -12.41
CA HIS A 581 6.89 8.98 -11.80
C HIS A 581 6.14 7.73 -11.28
N LEU A 582 6.84 6.94 -10.47
CA LEU A 582 6.38 5.66 -9.90
C LEU A 582 5.94 4.63 -10.95
N PHE A 583 6.50 4.73 -12.16
CA PHE A 583 6.21 3.81 -13.26
C PHE A 583 7.09 2.56 -13.21
N ASP A 584 8.36 2.73 -12.81
CA ASP A 584 9.29 1.63 -12.62
C ASP A 584 10.02 1.76 -11.27
N ARG A 585 10.69 0.68 -10.87
CA ARG A 585 11.61 0.71 -9.73
C ARG A 585 12.73 1.73 -9.96
N GLY A 586 13.21 2.35 -8.91
CA GLY A 586 14.28 3.34 -9.04
C GLY A 586 14.54 4.11 -7.77
N ILE A 587 15.55 4.97 -7.85
CA ILE A 587 15.91 5.88 -6.77
C ILE A 587 15.09 7.16 -6.89
N TRP A 588 14.55 7.60 -5.77
CA TRP A 588 13.90 8.88 -5.59
C TRP A 588 14.67 9.66 -4.51
N ARG A 589 15.12 10.87 -4.83
CA ARG A 589 15.95 11.70 -3.95
C ARG A 589 15.43 13.11 -3.85
N THR A 590 15.58 13.71 -2.68
CA THR A 590 15.34 15.14 -2.51
C THR A 590 16.14 15.72 -1.35
N LEU A 591 16.36 17.03 -1.36
CA LEU A 591 16.89 17.76 -0.21
C LEU A 591 15.73 18.15 0.71
N LEU A 592 15.78 17.77 1.99
CA LEU A 592 14.81 18.24 2.97
C LEU A 592 14.99 19.75 3.20
N PRO A 593 13.98 20.60 2.92
CA PRO A 593 14.14 22.05 3.05
C PRO A 593 14.39 22.51 4.49
N GLN A 594 15.06 23.65 4.65
CA GLN A 594 15.48 24.18 5.96
C GLN A 594 14.32 24.57 6.88
N ASP A 595 13.17 24.93 6.30
CA ASP A 595 11.95 25.29 7.01
C ASP A 595 10.99 24.10 7.19
N ALA A 596 11.42 22.87 6.90
CA ALA A 596 10.65 21.67 7.20
C ALA A 596 10.46 21.52 8.72
N SER A 597 9.27 21.08 9.13
CA SER A 597 8.92 20.96 10.55
C SER A 597 8.52 19.53 10.89
N ASN A 598 8.96 19.07 12.06
CA ASN A 598 8.51 17.82 12.66
C ASN A 598 7.47 18.03 13.79
N GLN A 599 7.04 19.26 14.06
CA GLN A 599 6.05 19.61 15.09
C GLN A 599 4.73 20.13 14.51
N SER A 600 4.57 20.09 13.19
CA SER A 600 3.40 20.65 12.52
C SER A 600 2.17 19.76 12.68
N THR A 601 1.03 20.35 13.04
CA THR A 601 -0.20 19.65 13.47
C THR A 601 -1.05 19.09 12.32
N LEU A 602 -0.77 19.46 11.07
CA LEU A 602 -1.47 18.89 9.90
C LEU A 602 -1.26 17.37 9.77
N MET A 603 -0.20 16.84 10.37
CA MET A 603 0.15 15.42 10.42
C MET A 603 0.65 15.09 11.83
N PRO A 604 0.78 13.80 12.21
CA PRO A 604 1.31 13.43 13.52
C PRO A 604 2.71 14.02 13.76
N ALA A 605 2.90 14.61 14.94
CA ALA A 605 4.17 15.19 15.35
C ALA A 605 5.28 14.13 15.51
N GLY A 606 6.54 14.60 15.56
CA GLY A 606 7.74 13.78 15.70
C GLY A 606 8.34 13.30 14.37
N ARG A 607 7.72 13.63 13.23
CA ARG A 607 8.14 13.18 11.88
C ARG A 607 8.18 14.34 10.90
N TYR A 608 9.12 14.29 9.96
CA TYR A 608 9.10 15.12 8.77
C TYR A 608 8.22 14.46 7.71
N TRP A 609 7.23 15.19 7.23
CA TRP A 609 6.25 14.66 6.29
C TRP A 609 6.45 15.20 4.89
N LEU A 610 6.48 14.27 3.93
CA LEU A 610 6.34 14.55 2.52
C LEU A 610 4.96 14.07 2.04
N LYS A 611 4.33 14.83 1.15
CA LYS A 611 3.06 14.50 0.51
C LYS A 611 3.28 14.44 -0.99
N ALA A 612 2.83 13.35 -1.59
CA ALA A 612 2.72 13.20 -3.04
C ALA A 612 1.24 13.10 -3.42
N GLU A 613 0.77 14.07 -4.19
CA GLU A 613 -0.61 14.14 -4.70
C GLU A 613 -0.64 13.84 -6.19
N ILE A 614 -1.59 13.01 -6.62
CA ILE A 614 -1.78 12.75 -8.05
C ILE A 614 -2.62 13.89 -8.63
N THR A 615 -2.14 14.58 -9.65
CA THR A 615 -2.86 15.75 -10.19
C THR A 615 -3.93 15.40 -11.22
N ASP A 616 -3.87 14.19 -11.78
CA ASP A 616 -4.72 13.76 -12.89
C ASP A 616 -5.61 12.57 -12.48
N LEU A 617 -6.82 12.53 -13.04
CA LEU A 617 -7.70 11.38 -12.88
C LEU A 617 -7.04 10.11 -13.44
N THR A 618 -6.81 9.16 -12.55
CA THR A 618 -6.18 7.87 -12.85
C THR A 618 -7.13 6.78 -12.41
N ASP A 619 -7.29 5.75 -13.24
CA ASP A 619 -8.13 4.62 -12.88
C ASP A 619 -7.46 3.81 -11.76
N PRO A 620 -8.19 3.32 -10.74
CA PRO A 620 -7.59 2.57 -9.64
C PRO A 620 -6.75 1.35 -10.05
N GLN A 621 -7.01 0.79 -11.23
CA GLN A 621 -6.23 -0.33 -11.78
C GLN A 621 -4.84 0.09 -12.25
N ASP A 622 -4.65 1.36 -12.61
CA ASP A 622 -3.38 1.90 -13.10
C ASP A 622 -2.40 2.24 -11.96
N TYR A 623 -2.85 2.20 -10.70
CA TYR A 623 -1.99 2.52 -9.55
C TYR A 623 -0.90 1.49 -9.32
N PRO A 624 0.34 1.93 -9.05
CA PRO A 624 1.47 1.03 -8.89
C PRO A 624 1.31 0.18 -7.64
N ARG A 625 1.89 -1.01 -7.69
CA ARG A 625 2.02 -1.91 -6.54
C ARG A 625 3.39 -1.75 -5.91
N ILE A 626 3.43 -1.27 -4.67
CA ILE A 626 4.66 -1.10 -3.89
C ILE A 626 5.01 -2.45 -3.28
N LYS A 627 6.12 -3.06 -3.72
CA LYS A 627 6.68 -4.28 -3.12
C LYS A 627 7.57 -3.98 -1.92
N GLY A 628 8.20 -2.81 -1.88
CA GLY A 628 8.91 -2.33 -0.71
C GLY A 628 9.64 -1.01 -0.95
N LEU A 629 10.11 -0.43 0.15
CA LEU A 629 10.82 0.85 0.19
C LEU A 629 12.10 0.68 0.99
N LEU A 630 13.20 1.27 0.52
CA LEU A 630 14.48 1.24 1.20
C LEU A 630 15.00 2.66 1.37
N TYR A 631 15.30 3.06 2.60
CA TYR A 631 15.84 4.39 2.92
C TYR A 631 17.37 4.40 2.94
N ASN A 632 17.97 5.58 2.78
CA ASN A 632 19.40 5.76 2.53
C ASN A 632 19.90 4.79 1.44
N ALA A 633 19.14 4.72 0.36
CA ALA A 633 19.39 3.71 -0.65
C ALA A 633 20.29 4.24 -1.78
N ALA A 634 21.08 3.34 -2.33
CA ALA A 634 21.85 3.50 -3.55
C ALA A 634 21.82 2.19 -4.35
N THR A 635 22.12 2.27 -5.65
CA THR A 635 22.42 1.07 -6.44
C THR A 635 23.91 0.77 -6.38
N ALA A 636 24.26 -0.51 -6.51
CA ALA A 636 25.63 -0.96 -6.62
C ALA A 636 25.75 -2.03 -7.71
N THR A 637 26.86 -2.02 -8.45
CA THR A 637 27.11 -2.90 -9.59
C THR A 637 28.38 -3.72 -9.38
N LEU A 638 28.38 -4.98 -9.81
CA LEU A 638 29.52 -5.89 -9.68
C LEU A 638 30.76 -5.35 -10.43
N ILE A 639 31.93 -5.31 -9.78
CA ILE A 639 33.15 -4.68 -10.35
C ILE A 639 34.00 -5.61 -11.22
N ASN A 640 33.94 -6.92 -10.97
CA ASN A 640 34.86 -7.91 -11.51
C ASN A 640 34.12 -9.05 -12.25
N PRO A 641 33.23 -8.73 -13.21
CA PRO A 641 32.38 -9.74 -13.85
C PRO A 641 33.17 -10.78 -14.67
N GLU A 642 34.36 -10.44 -15.16
CA GLU A 642 35.20 -11.33 -15.97
C GLU A 642 35.85 -12.47 -15.17
N THR A 643 35.98 -12.31 -13.85
CA THR A 643 36.59 -13.33 -12.97
C THR A 643 35.56 -14.21 -12.27
N VAL A 644 34.28 -13.83 -12.33
CA VAL A 644 33.20 -14.50 -11.61
C VAL A 644 32.66 -15.67 -12.44
N GLU A 645 32.37 -16.77 -11.77
CA GLU A 645 31.81 -17.97 -12.40
C GLU A 645 30.46 -17.71 -13.08
N GLN A 646 30.22 -18.41 -14.19
CA GLN A 646 29.02 -18.22 -15.02
C GLN A 646 27.71 -18.47 -14.25
N GLU A 647 27.75 -19.38 -13.27
CA GLU A 647 26.61 -19.76 -12.43
C GLU A 647 26.04 -18.58 -11.63
N HIS A 648 26.89 -17.63 -11.21
CA HIS A 648 26.45 -16.41 -10.51
C HIS A 648 25.51 -15.58 -11.38
N PHE A 649 25.86 -15.33 -12.64
CA PHE A 649 25.03 -14.54 -13.55
C PHE A 649 23.73 -15.24 -13.94
N ILE A 650 23.68 -16.57 -13.85
CA ILE A 650 22.48 -17.35 -14.17
C ILE A 650 21.47 -17.29 -13.01
N ASN A 651 21.95 -17.39 -11.77
CA ASN A 651 21.13 -17.44 -10.57
C ASN A 651 20.86 -16.06 -9.97
N GLY A 652 21.77 -15.10 -10.17
CA GLY A 652 21.80 -13.80 -9.50
C GLY A 652 22.23 -13.92 -8.03
N LEU A 653 22.64 -12.78 -7.46
CA LEU A 653 22.85 -12.64 -6.03
C LEU A 653 21.52 -12.73 -5.28
N ILE A 654 21.41 -13.68 -4.35
CA ILE A 654 20.24 -13.83 -3.49
C ILE A 654 20.06 -12.62 -2.56
N ALA A 655 18.84 -12.37 -2.10
CA ALA A 655 18.54 -11.32 -1.13
C ALA A 655 19.33 -11.51 0.18
N ASN A 656 19.67 -10.39 0.82
CA ASN A 656 20.40 -10.29 2.09
C ASN A 656 21.82 -10.88 2.10
N SER A 657 22.47 -10.93 0.94
CA SER A 657 23.86 -11.37 0.81
C SER A 657 24.84 -10.28 1.24
N ILE A 658 24.60 -9.04 0.84
CA ILE A 658 25.44 -7.89 1.20
C ILE A 658 25.06 -7.40 2.60
N LYS A 659 26.04 -7.40 3.50
CA LYS A 659 25.86 -7.01 4.91
C LYS A 659 26.80 -5.89 5.38
N GLN A 660 27.89 -5.67 4.66
CA GLN A 660 28.95 -4.76 5.07
C GLN A 660 29.75 -4.22 3.87
N PRO A 661 30.40 -3.05 4.00
CA PRO A 661 31.42 -2.63 3.06
C PRO A 661 32.67 -3.51 3.16
N VAL A 662 33.42 -3.66 2.08
CA VAL A 662 34.71 -4.39 2.05
C VAL A 662 35.72 -3.74 3.00
N ASN A 663 35.80 -2.40 2.96
CA ASN A 663 36.58 -1.63 3.92
C ASN A 663 35.68 -1.23 5.08
N ALA A 664 35.97 -1.76 6.27
CA ALA A 664 35.21 -1.46 7.47
C ALA A 664 35.15 0.06 7.72
N SER A 665 33.93 0.58 7.87
CA SER A 665 33.67 1.97 8.24
C SER A 665 33.05 2.02 9.62
N VAL A 666 33.64 2.77 10.54
CA VAL A 666 33.08 3.00 11.88
C VAL A 666 31.77 3.81 11.80
N ALA A 667 31.49 4.46 10.67
CA ALA A 667 30.27 5.24 10.49
C ALA A 667 29.04 4.41 10.12
N ILE A 668 29.23 3.27 9.43
CA ILE A 668 28.15 2.42 8.94
C ILE A 668 27.84 1.37 10.00
N SER A 669 26.57 1.25 10.39
CA SER A 669 26.11 0.22 11.34
C SER A 669 25.78 -1.08 10.62
N SER A 670 25.05 -0.99 9.51
CA SER A 670 24.66 -2.12 8.68
C SER A 670 24.39 -1.71 7.24
N VAL A 671 24.54 -2.67 6.32
CA VAL A 671 24.10 -2.57 4.93
C VAL A 671 23.05 -3.65 4.69
N THR A 672 21.98 -3.30 3.98
CA THR A 672 20.88 -4.22 3.67
C THR A 672 20.64 -4.28 2.17
N GLN A 673 20.46 -5.47 1.62
CA GLN A 673 20.08 -5.71 0.24
C GLN A 673 18.83 -6.61 0.21
N PRO A 674 17.63 -6.03 0.31
CA PRO A 674 16.40 -6.83 0.52
C PRO A 674 15.93 -7.60 -0.73
N TRP A 675 16.37 -7.21 -1.93
CA TRP A 675 15.96 -7.84 -3.19
C TRP A 675 17.15 -8.41 -3.95
N ALA A 676 16.94 -9.51 -4.66
CA ALA A 676 17.95 -10.16 -5.50
C ALA A 676 18.54 -9.23 -6.57
N SER A 677 19.75 -9.53 -7.03
CA SER A 677 20.37 -8.78 -8.13
C SER A 677 19.58 -8.90 -9.43
N TRP A 678 19.76 -7.93 -10.33
CA TRP A 678 19.17 -7.94 -11.67
C TRP A 678 20.19 -7.60 -12.76
N ASN A 679 19.84 -7.86 -14.02
CA ASN A 679 20.59 -7.51 -15.23
C ASN A 679 21.97 -8.17 -15.44
N GLY A 680 22.36 -9.16 -14.64
CA GLY A 680 23.59 -9.93 -14.88
C GLY A 680 23.51 -10.79 -16.14
N ARG A 681 24.60 -10.86 -16.91
CA ARG A 681 24.72 -11.80 -18.04
C ARG A 681 26.06 -12.54 -18.00
N PRO A 682 26.06 -13.87 -18.16
CA PRO A 682 27.30 -14.62 -18.27
C PRO A 682 28.05 -14.23 -19.56
N PRO A 683 29.38 -14.45 -19.60
CA PRO A 683 30.15 -14.29 -20.82
C PRO A 683 29.61 -15.21 -21.91
N GLU A 684 29.58 -14.72 -23.14
CA GLU A 684 29.00 -15.44 -24.27
C GLU A 684 29.83 -16.70 -24.59
N THR A 685 29.18 -17.86 -24.62
CA THR A 685 29.82 -19.11 -25.05
C THR A 685 30.16 -19.08 -26.54
N GLU A 686 31.14 -19.88 -26.97
CA GLU A 686 31.49 -19.96 -28.40
C GLU A 686 30.31 -20.36 -29.26
N GLN A 687 29.48 -21.30 -28.80
CA GLN A 687 28.29 -21.72 -29.53
C GLN A 687 27.28 -20.57 -29.66
N SER A 688 27.02 -19.82 -28.59
CA SER A 688 26.15 -18.64 -28.61
C SER A 688 26.67 -17.56 -29.54
N PHE A 689 27.98 -17.29 -29.52
CA PHE A 689 28.65 -16.35 -30.43
C PHE A 689 28.43 -16.75 -31.90
N LEU A 690 28.66 -18.02 -32.22
CA LEU A 690 28.48 -18.56 -33.57
C LEU A 690 27.03 -18.56 -34.04
N THR A 691 26.07 -18.64 -33.13
CA THR A 691 24.63 -18.46 -33.44
C THR A 691 24.26 -16.99 -33.63
N ARG A 692 24.83 -16.08 -32.83
CA ARG A 692 24.53 -14.65 -32.86
C ARG A 692 25.09 -13.94 -34.10
N VAL A 693 26.33 -14.24 -34.51
CA VAL A 693 27.00 -13.51 -35.60
C VAL A 693 26.22 -13.56 -36.92
N PRO A 694 25.74 -14.73 -37.41
CA PRO A 694 24.89 -14.78 -38.61
C PRO A 694 23.65 -13.91 -38.50
N ALA A 695 22.96 -13.92 -37.35
CA ALA A 695 21.81 -13.05 -37.12
C ALA A 695 22.21 -11.58 -37.22
N ARG A 696 23.28 -11.17 -36.53
CA ARG A 696 23.81 -9.80 -36.54
C ARG A 696 24.16 -9.28 -37.94
N LEU A 697 24.70 -10.16 -38.80
CA LEU A 697 25.02 -9.86 -40.20
C LEU A 697 23.76 -9.80 -41.09
N SER A 698 22.73 -10.58 -40.76
CA SER A 698 21.45 -10.60 -41.46
C SER A 698 20.65 -9.33 -41.19
N HIS A 699 20.36 -9.01 -39.92
CA HIS A 699 19.53 -7.85 -39.57
C HIS A 699 20.30 -6.51 -39.56
N ARG A 700 21.64 -6.55 -39.50
CA ARG A 700 22.52 -5.36 -39.55
C ARG A 700 22.18 -4.28 -38.51
N ASN A 701 21.64 -4.67 -37.35
CA ASN A 701 21.12 -3.78 -36.31
C ASN A 701 20.02 -2.82 -36.81
N ARG A 702 19.10 -3.34 -37.64
CA ARG A 702 17.91 -2.65 -38.11
C ARG A 702 16.68 -3.55 -38.01
N VAL A 703 15.55 -2.94 -37.73
CA VAL A 703 14.24 -3.60 -37.66
C VAL A 703 13.61 -3.57 -39.05
N LEU A 704 13.79 -4.66 -39.81
CA LEU A 704 13.28 -4.77 -41.20
C LEU A 704 12.23 -5.87 -41.39
N SER A 705 12.29 -6.94 -40.59
CA SER A 705 11.35 -8.06 -40.65
C SER A 705 10.98 -8.53 -39.24
N TRP A 706 9.86 -9.24 -39.11
CA TRP A 706 9.39 -9.81 -37.85
C TRP A 706 10.46 -10.67 -37.14
N GLY A 707 11.16 -11.52 -37.89
CA GLY A 707 12.26 -12.33 -37.33
C GLY A 707 13.43 -11.48 -36.83
N ASN A 708 13.71 -10.33 -37.47
CA ASN A 708 14.74 -9.41 -36.98
C ASN A 708 14.31 -8.71 -35.70
N ILE A 709 13.04 -8.33 -35.56
CA ILE A 709 12.49 -7.74 -34.33
C ILE A 709 12.65 -8.70 -33.16
N ALA A 710 12.16 -9.93 -33.32
CA ALA A 710 12.24 -10.97 -32.29
C ALA A 710 13.70 -11.22 -31.86
N THR A 711 14.62 -11.34 -32.83
CA THR A 711 16.04 -11.57 -32.54
C THR A 711 16.68 -10.38 -31.80
N LEU A 712 16.43 -9.15 -32.26
CA LEU A 712 16.97 -7.94 -31.65
C LEU A 712 16.47 -7.74 -30.22
N LEU A 713 15.18 -7.96 -29.97
CA LEU A 713 14.59 -7.89 -28.64
C LEU A 713 15.24 -8.89 -27.69
N LYS A 714 15.33 -10.17 -28.08
CA LYS A 714 15.93 -11.23 -27.25
C LYS A 714 17.42 -10.99 -26.98
N GLU A 715 18.14 -10.42 -27.95
CA GLU A 715 19.55 -10.07 -27.75
C GLU A 715 19.73 -8.90 -26.78
N HIS A 716 18.86 -7.89 -26.84
CA HIS A 716 18.99 -6.68 -26.03
C HIS A 716 18.38 -6.82 -24.64
N PHE A 717 17.29 -7.56 -24.47
CA PHE A 717 16.57 -7.71 -23.20
C PHE A 717 16.64 -9.17 -22.69
N ILE A 718 17.45 -9.41 -21.65
CA ILE A 718 17.58 -10.74 -21.01
C ILE A 718 16.29 -11.22 -20.33
N SER A 719 15.38 -10.28 -20.04
CA SER A 719 14.10 -10.60 -19.44
C SER A 719 13.12 -11.30 -20.37
N LEU A 720 13.47 -11.44 -21.65
CA LEU A 720 12.65 -12.10 -22.64
C LEU A 720 13.13 -13.53 -22.84
N PHE A 721 12.20 -14.47 -22.69
CA PHE A 721 12.41 -15.85 -23.10
C PHE A 721 12.21 -15.95 -24.62
N ASP A 722 11.09 -15.43 -25.12
CA ASP A 722 10.79 -15.44 -26.55
C ASP A 722 9.89 -14.28 -26.99
N VAL A 723 9.74 -14.11 -28.31
CA VAL A 723 8.86 -13.09 -28.90
C VAL A 723 8.05 -13.71 -30.03
N GLN A 724 6.74 -13.67 -29.89
CA GLN A 724 5.81 -14.17 -30.88
C GLN A 724 5.43 -13.06 -31.86
N SER A 725 5.60 -13.36 -33.15
CA SER A 725 5.13 -12.52 -34.25
C SER A 725 3.68 -12.84 -34.62
N PRO A 726 2.94 -11.90 -35.23
CA PRO A 726 1.59 -12.16 -35.74
C PRO A 726 1.55 -13.36 -36.69
N SER A 727 0.44 -14.10 -36.68
CA SER A 727 0.27 -15.25 -37.58
C SER A 727 0.10 -14.84 -39.04
N VAL A 728 0.23 -15.81 -39.94
CA VAL A 728 0.01 -15.61 -41.37
C VAL A 728 -1.42 -15.09 -41.64
N ASN A 729 -2.41 -15.53 -40.87
CA ASN A 729 -3.79 -15.08 -41.01
C ASN A 729 -3.95 -13.59 -40.65
N GLU A 730 -3.34 -13.15 -39.56
CA GLU A 730 -3.27 -11.74 -39.16
C GLU A 730 -2.55 -10.89 -40.23
N LEU A 731 -1.40 -11.35 -40.72
CA LEU A 731 -0.58 -10.63 -41.71
C LEU A 731 -1.24 -10.53 -43.09
N THR A 732 -2.14 -11.46 -43.43
CA THR A 732 -2.86 -11.49 -44.71
C THR A 732 -4.27 -10.92 -44.62
N ARG A 733 -4.67 -10.41 -43.44
CA ARG A 733 -5.95 -9.76 -43.24
C ARG A 733 -6.05 -8.49 -44.09
N ILE A 734 -7.25 -8.22 -44.60
CA ILE A 734 -7.58 -7.00 -45.34
C ILE A 734 -8.60 -6.19 -44.52
N PRO A 735 -8.35 -4.89 -44.24
CA PRO A 735 -7.13 -4.13 -44.59
C PRO A 735 -5.89 -4.60 -43.82
N ALA A 736 -4.72 -4.34 -44.38
CA ALA A 736 -3.44 -4.68 -43.77
C ALA A 736 -3.26 -3.93 -42.43
N PRO A 737 -2.70 -4.57 -41.38
CA PRO A 737 -2.46 -3.90 -40.10
C PRO A 737 -1.46 -2.75 -40.24
N GLU A 738 -1.87 -1.55 -39.84
CA GLU A 738 -0.97 -0.38 -39.73
C GLU A 738 -0.08 -0.46 -38.49
N ILE A 739 -0.58 -1.11 -37.43
CA ILE A 739 0.09 -1.29 -36.15
C ILE A 739 0.72 -2.67 -36.11
N GLN A 740 2.00 -2.71 -35.76
CA GLN A 740 2.78 -3.93 -35.66
C GLN A 740 2.86 -4.39 -34.21
N ARG A 741 1.90 -5.23 -33.82
CA ARG A 741 1.80 -5.79 -32.47
C ARG A 741 2.67 -7.05 -32.32
N LEU A 742 3.46 -7.12 -31.27
CA LEU A 742 4.24 -8.30 -30.89
C LEU A 742 3.87 -8.75 -29.49
N ILE A 743 3.90 -10.06 -29.27
CA ILE A 743 3.70 -10.62 -27.93
C ILE A 743 5.05 -11.03 -27.39
N VAL A 744 5.48 -10.40 -26.29
CA VAL A 744 6.73 -10.76 -25.62
C VAL A 744 6.46 -11.76 -24.51
N ILE A 745 7.22 -12.84 -24.51
CA ILE A 745 7.13 -13.89 -23.49
C ILE A 745 8.27 -13.64 -22.50
N PRO A 746 7.96 -13.19 -21.27
CA PRO A 746 8.98 -13.01 -20.26
C PRO A 746 9.64 -14.31 -19.87
N ASP A 747 10.92 -14.22 -19.54
CA ASP A 747 11.59 -15.23 -18.73
C ASP A 747 11.05 -15.16 -17.31
N SER A 748 10.61 -16.31 -16.78
CA SER A 748 9.95 -16.44 -15.48
C SER A 748 10.78 -15.93 -14.30
N ARG A 749 12.10 -15.78 -14.45
CA ARG A 749 13.01 -15.18 -13.46
C ARG A 749 12.87 -13.66 -13.36
N TYR A 750 12.47 -13.02 -14.46
CA TYR A 750 12.39 -11.55 -14.60
C TYR A 750 10.95 -11.04 -14.68
N LYS A 751 9.95 -11.87 -14.32
CA LYS A 751 8.55 -11.47 -14.24
C LYS A 751 8.35 -10.41 -13.14
N ASP A 752 7.43 -9.49 -13.39
CA ASP A 752 7.13 -8.41 -12.46
C ASP A 752 5.93 -8.74 -11.56
N ASN A 753 5.12 -9.73 -11.94
CA ASN A 753 3.99 -10.22 -11.14
C ASN A 753 4.33 -11.44 -10.26
N ASP A 754 3.46 -11.73 -9.30
CA ASP A 754 3.68 -12.79 -8.30
C ASP A 754 3.17 -14.17 -8.79
N ASP A 755 2.47 -14.24 -9.92
CA ASP A 755 1.95 -15.48 -10.49
C ASP A 755 3.01 -16.19 -11.35
N ALA A 756 3.50 -17.33 -10.85
CA ALA A 756 4.49 -18.16 -11.54
C ALA A 756 3.96 -18.84 -12.81
N LEU A 757 2.66 -19.12 -12.89
CA LEU A 757 2.03 -19.74 -14.06
C LEU A 757 1.73 -18.72 -15.16
N ARG A 758 1.60 -17.44 -14.79
CA ARG A 758 1.25 -16.35 -15.70
C ARG A 758 2.30 -15.23 -15.68
N PRO A 759 3.57 -15.50 -16.05
CA PRO A 759 4.61 -14.48 -15.98
C PRO A 759 4.28 -13.29 -16.89
N LYS A 760 4.38 -12.07 -16.36
CA LYS A 760 4.15 -10.81 -17.10
C LYS A 760 5.24 -9.79 -16.78
N LEU A 761 5.60 -9.00 -17.78
CA LEU A 761 6.37 -7.77 -17.59
C LEU A 761 5.44 -6.61 -17.27
N ASN A 762 5.92 -5.66 -16.48
CA ASN A 762 5.19 -4.43 -16.25
C ASN A 762 5.12 -3.58 -17.55
N PRO A 763 4.08 -2.75 -17.71
CA PRO A 763 3.96 -1.88 -18.88
C PRO A 763 5.16 -0.95 -19.11
N ALA A 764 5.87 -0.53 -18.05
CA ALA A 764 7.05 0.34 -18.17
C ALA A 764 8.16 -0.27 -19.02
N ARG A 765 8.46 -1.53 -18.75
CA ARG A 765 9.46 -2.27 -19.51
C ARG A 765 9.00 -2.55 -20.93
N LEU A 766 7.70 -2.75 -21.16
CA LEU A 766 7.17 -2.86 -22.51
C LEU A 766 7.34 -1.54 -23.29
N THR A 767 7.08 -0.39 -22.66
CA THR A 767 7.32 0.92 -23.26
C THR A 767 8.80 1.15 -23.56
N GLU A 768 9.70 0.79 -22.65
CA GLU A 768 11.16 0.84 -22.88
C GLU A 768 11.56 0.02 -24.12
N MET A 769 11.00 -1.19 -24.27
CA MET A 769 11.24 -2.03 -25.45
C MET A 769 10.75 -1.38 -26.74
N VAL A 770 9.57 -0.75 -26.72
CA VAL A 770 9.02 -0.03 -27.88
C VAL A 770 9.87 1.18 -28.23
N GLU A 771 10.30 1.98 -27.25
CA GLU A 771 11.15 3.15 -27.46
C GLU A 771 12.50 2.75 -28.06
N TRP A 772 13.12 1.70 -27.51
CA TRP A 772 14.38 1.18 -28.03
C TRP A 772 14.25 0.65 -29.47
N LEU A 773 13.22 -0.15 -29.76
CA LEU A 773 12.98 -0.65 -31.12
C LEU A 773 12.68 0.48 -32.12
N SER A 774 11.97 1.51 -31.68
CA SER A 774 11.60 2.66 -32.53
C SER A 774 12.83 3.42 -33.03
N GLN A 775 13.94 3.41 -32.29
CA GLN A 775 15.21 3.98 -32.73
C GLN A 775 15.86 3.18 -33.88
N LEU A 776 15.49 1.90 -34.03
CA LEU A 776 16.04 0.97 -35.02
C LEU A 776 15.09 0.70 -36.20
N SER A 777 13.84 1.16 -36.10
CA SER A 777 12.76 0.94 -37.08
C SER A 777 12.62 2.09 -38.08
N SER A 778 11.67 1.94 -39.01
CA SER A 778 11.29 3.00 -39.94
C SER A 778 10.36 4.00 -39.27
N LEU A 779 10.43 5.28 -39.66
CA LEU A 779 9.53 6.34 -39.18
C LEU A 779 8.03 6.08 -39.45
N TRP A 780 7.73 5.16 -40.37
CA TRP A 780 6.37 4.78 -40.75
C TRP A 780 5.82 3.59 -39.96
N THR A 781 6.62 2.97 -39.09
CA THR A 781 6.25 1.77 -38.35
C THR A 781 5.81 2.13 -36.95
N THR A 782 4.55 1.87 -36.63
CA THR A 782 4.04 1.92 -35.25
C THR A 782 4.17 0.52 -34.65
N ILE A 783 4.95 0.38 -33.58
CA ILE A 783 5.20 -0.88 -32.90
C ILE A 783 4.44 -0.89 -31.57
N GLU A 784 3.72 -1.97 -31.30
CA GLU A 784 3.10 -2.27 -30.01
C GLU A 784 3.68 -3.58 -29.47
N ILE A 785 3.94 -3.64 -28.16
CA ILE A 785 4.42 -4.83 -27.48
C ILE A 785 3.50 -5.11 -26.30
N ASP A 786 2.96 -6.33 -26.25
CA ASP A 786 2.06 -6.78 -25.19
C ASP A 786 2.59 -8.07 -24.53
N ASN A 787 2.14 -8.32 -23.29
CA ASN A 787 2.27 -9.63 -22.67
C ASN A 787 1.27 -10.63 -23.29
N PRO A 788 1.52 -11.95 -23.18
CA PRO A 788 0.54 -12.95 -23.56
C PRO A 788 -0.74 -12.86 -22.70
N THR A 789 -1.86 -13.22 -23.33
CA THR A 789 -3.16 -13.38 -22.67
C THR A 789 -3.23 -14.79 -22.09
N TYR A 790 -3.49 -14.91 -20.80
CA TYR A 790 -3.62 -16.22 -20.15
C TYR A 790 -5.09 -16.62 -20.05
N VAL A 791 -5.43 -17.78 -20.57
CA VAL A 791 -6.80 -18.30 -20.67
C VAL A 791 -6.92 -19.56 -19.81
N ASP A 792 -7.84 -19.51 -18.86
CA ASP A 792 -8.06 -20.63 -17.93
C ASP A 792 -8.93 -21.72 -18.57
N VAL A 793 -8.37 -22.93 -18.62
CA VAL A 793 -9.01 -24.16 -19.05
C VAL A 793 -9.36 -24.98 -17.81
N LEU A 794 -10.64 -24.94 -17.43
CA LEU A 794 -11.19 -25.70 -16.33
C LEU A 794 -11.26 -27.19 -16.69
N ILE A 795 -10.55 -28.00 -15.92
CA ILE A 795 -10.51 -29.45 -16.08
C ILE A 795 -11.28 -30.11 -14.93
N ARG A 796 -12.31 -30.88 -15.27
CA ARG A 796 -12.99 -31.76 -14.31
C ARG A 796 -12.85 -33.20 -14.78
N TYR A 797 -12.35 -34.06 -13.89
CA TYR A 797 -12.27 -35.49 -14.14
C TYR A 797 -12.84 -36.28 -12.98
N GLN A 798 -13.51 -37.38 -13.31
CA GLN A 798 -13.88 -38.41 -12.37
C GLN A 798 -13.04 -39.65 -12.66
N LEU A 799 -12.46 -40.25 -11.63
CA LEU A 799 -11.57 -41.39 -11.79
C LEU A 799 -11.59 -42.29 -10.56
N VAL A 800 -11.07 -43.51 -10.74
CA VAL A 800 -10.83 -44.50 -9.70
C VAL A 800 -9.31 -44.63 -9.54
N PHE A 801 -8.82 -44.40 -8.32
CA PHE A 801 -7.40 -44.60 -8.00
C PHE A 801 -7.09 -46.08 -7.73
N ALA A 802 -5.83 -46.45 -7.95
CA ALA A 802 -5.32 -47.79 -7.68
C ALA A 802 -5.50 -48.19 -6.19
N PRO A 803 -5.66 -49.50 -5.91
CA PRO A 803 -5.85 -49.98 -4.54
C PRO A 803 -4.75 -49.54 -3.58
N GLY A 804 -5.12 -48.89 -2.47
CA GLY A 804 -4.20 -48.42 -1.44
C GLY A 804 -3.78 -46.94 -1.56
N VAL A 805 -4.19 -46.24 -2.62
CA VAL A 805 -4.00 -44.78 -2.74
C VAL A 805 -5.16 -44.06 -2.05
N ASN A 806 -4.85 -43.13 -1.14
CA ASN A 806 -5.85 -42.23 -0.58
C ASN A 806 -6.34 -41.27 -1.68
N PRO A 807 -7.65 -41.10 -1.91
CA PRO A 807 -8.18 -40.28 -3.00
C PRO A 807 -7.73 -38.81 -2.97
N ASP A 808 -7.72 -38.18 -1.79
CA ASP A 808 -7.32 -36.77 -1.65
C ASP A 808 -5.85 -36.59 -2.02
N TYR A 809 -4.99 -37.49 -1.53
CA TYR A 809 -3.58 -37.55 -1.92
C TYR A 809 -3.41 -37.80 -3.42
N GLY A 810 -4.17 -38.76 -3.98
CA GLY A 810 -4.13 -39.09 -5.39
C GLY A 810 -4.52 -37.91 -6.29
N HIS A 811 -5.55 -37.16 -5.91
CA HIS A 811 -5.99 -35.98 -6.66
C HIS A 811 -4.91 -34.91 -6.66
N HIS A 812 -4.37 -34.58 -5.49
CA HIS A 812 -3.30 -33.58 -5.36
C HIS A 812 -2.05 -33.98 -6.15
N GLN A 813 -1.60 -35.23 -6.04
CA GLN A 813 -0.42 -35.72 -6.74
C GLN A 813 -0.63 -35.73 -8.27
N LEU A 814 -1.80 -36.14 -8.74
CA LEU A 814 -2.13 -36.13 -10.17
C LEU A 814 -2.20 -34.69 -10.73
N GLN A 815 -2.78 -33.74 -9.98
CA GLN A 815 -2.79 -32.33 -10.37
C GLN A 815 -1.37 -31.79 -10.53
N GLN A 816 -0.46 -32.13 -9.61
CA GLN A 816 0.95 -31.74 -9.73
C GLN A 816 1.62 -32.37 -10.97
N GLU A 817 1.39 -33.65 -11.26
CA GLU A 817 1.91 -34.32 -12.46
C GLU A 817 1.43 -33.66 -13.76
N LEU A 818 0.13 -33.34 -13.83
CA LEU A 818 -0.46 -32.64 -14.98
C LEU A 818 0.08 -31.21 -15.11
N SER A 819 0.20 -30.48 -14.00
CA SER A 819 0.78 -29.14 -13.97
C SER A 819 2.21 -29.15 -14.53
N ARG A 820 3.06 -30.10 -14.11
CA ARG A 820 4.44 -30.24 -14.63
C ARG A 820 4.50 -30.53 -16.11
N LYS A 821 3.56 -31.32 -16.63
CA LYS A 821 3.56 -31.73 -18.05
C LYS A 821 3.10 -30.62 -18.98
N TYR A 822 2.05 -29.90 -18.60
CA TYR A 822 1.40 -28.91 -19.48
C TYR A 822 1.75 -27.46 -19.15
N MET A 823 2.20 -27.17 -17.93
CA MET A 823 2.65 -25.86 -17.48
C MET A 823 4.05 -25.97 -16.84
N PRO A 824 5.04 -26.55 -17.56
CA PRO A 824 6.37 -26.84 -17.00
C PRO A 824 7.11 -25.58 -16.49
N TRP A 825 6.80 -24.41 -17.05
CA TRP A 825 7.36 -23.12 -16.64
C TRP A 825 6.97 -22.69 -15.22
N GLY A 826 5.90 -23.27 -14.65
CA GLY A 826 5.46 -22.96 -13.28
C GLY A 826 6.44 -23.44 -12.20
N GLU A 827 7.10 -24.56 -12.44
CA GLU A 827 8.13 -25.10 -11.53
C GLU A 827 9.56 -24.83 -12.05
N ASN A 828 9.77 -24.91 -13.37
CA ASN A 828 11.08 -24.71 -13.97
C ASN A 828 11.14 -23.37 -14.71
N THR A 829 11.77 -22.38 -14.06
CA THR A 829 11.90 -21.02 -14.59
C THR A 829 12.75 -20.90 -15.85
N ALA A 830 13.53 -21.93 -16.21
CA ALA A 830 14.29 -21.97 -17.46
C ALA A 830 13.42 -22.32 -18.68
N ILE A 831 12.19 -22.78 -18.47
CA ILE A 831 11.22 -23.05 -19.53
C ILE A 831 10.30 -21.83 -19.60
N GLY A 832 10.20 -21.19 -20.75
CA GLY A 832 9.24 -20.12 -20.97
C GLY A 832 7.90 -20.65 -21.46
N VAL A 833 6.95 -19.72 -21.52
CA VAL A 833 5.57 -20.00 -21.89
C VAL A 833 5.45 -20.20 -23.41
N THR A 834 4.58 -21.13 -23.82
CA THR A 834 4.26 -21.35 -25.24
C THR A 834 2.91 -20.72 -25.59
N THR A 835 2.91 -19.68 -26.43
CA THR A 835 1.69 -19.04 -26.97
C THR A 835 1.09 -19.85 -28.13
N GLY A 836 -0.22 -19.72 -28.38
CA GLY A 836 -0.91 -20.46 -29.44
C GLY A 836 -0.89 -21.97 -29.20
N ASN A 837 -0.76 -22.39 -27.95
CA ASN A 837 -0.72 -23.81 -27.58
C ASN A 837 -2.10 -24.46 -27.73
N ARG A 838 -2.09 -25.79 -27.86
CA ARG A 838 -3.30 -26.60 -27.97
C ARG A 838 -3.31 -27.65 -26.88
N ILE A 839 -4.46 -27.79 -26.21
CA ILE A 839 -4.72 -28.87 -25.25
C ILE A 839 -5.65 -29.87 -25.93
N ASP A 840 -5.04 -30.97 -26.38
CA ASP A 840 -5.79 -32.07 -26.99
C ASP A 840 -6.46 -32.95 -25.94
N TYR A 841 -7.75 -33.25 -26.16
CA TYR A 841 -8.57 -34.04 -25.24
C TYR A 841 -8.00 -35.45 -24.99
N TYR A 842 -7.72 -36.20 -26.05
CA TYR A 842 -7.27 -37.60 -25.93
C TYR A 842 -5.84 -37.74 -25.37
N PRO A 843 -4.86 -36.91 -25.75
CA PRO A 843 -3.56 -36.84 -25.08
C PRO A 843 -3.65 -36.49 -23.60
N LEU A 844 -4.53 -35.57 -23.19
CA LEU A 844 -4.77 -35.28 -21.78
C LEU A 844 -5.36 -36.49 -21.05
N LEU A 845 -6.39 -37.12 -21.63
CA LEU A 845 -6.98 -38.35 -21.09
C LEU A 845 -5.92 -39.46 -20.95
N ALA A 846 -5.09 -39.65 -21.97
CA ALA A 846 -4.00 -40.63 -21.94
C ALA A 846 -2.95 -40.29 -20.87
N ALA A 847 -2.62 -39.01 -20.68
CA ALA A 847 -1.71 -38.57 -19.62
C ALA A 847 -2.25 -38.93 -18.22
N ILE A 848 -3.55 -38.73 -17.99
CA ILE A 848 -4.21 -39.11 -16.74
C ILE A 848 -4.20 -40.64 -16.55
N GLN A 849 -4.54 -41.40 -17.60
CA GLN A 849 -4.58 -42.87 -17.54
C GLN A 849 -3.20 -43.52 -17.35
N GLN A 850 -2.12 -42.85 -17.79
CA GLN A 850 -0.75 -43.35 -17.64
C GLN A 850 -0.15 -43.07 -16.26
N SER A 851 -0.80 -42.24 -15.42
CA SER A 851 -0.34 -42.02 -14.05
C SER A 851 -0.44 -43.32 -13.24
N PRO A 852 0.61 -43.75 -12.52
CA PRO A 852 0.62 -44.99 -11.76
C PRO A 852 -0.39 -45.01 -10.60
N LEU A 853 -0.96 -43.85 -10.27
CA LEU A 853 -1.96 -43.68 -9.22
C LEU A 853 -3.37 -44.03 -9.71
N VAL A 854 -3.62 -43.96 -11.02
CA VAL A 854 -4.97 -44.05 -11.61
C VAL A 854 -5.22 -45.47 -12.12
N GLU A 855 -6.32 -46.09 -11.67
CA GLU A 855 -6.78 -47.38 -12.19
C GLU A 855 -7.63 -47.19 -13.45
N ARG A 856 -8.56 -46.22 -13.43
CA ARG A 856 -9.42 -45.89 -14.57
C ARG A 856 -10.01 -44.49 -14.46
N VAL A 857 -10.09 -43.77 -15.57
CA VAL A 857 -10.84 -42.50 -15.71
C VAL A 857 -12.27 -42.80 -16.16
N THR A 858 -13.28 -42.26 -15.46
CA THR A 858 -14.69 -42.44 -15.80
C THR A 858 -15.26 -41.27 -16.60
N ASP A 859 -14.82 -40.04 -16.31
CA ASP A 859 -15.24 -38.85 -17.03
C ASP A 859 -14.12 -37.81 -17.08
N LEU A 860 -14.06 -37.04 -18.17
CA LEU A 860 -13.16 -35.91 -18.36
C LEU A 860 -13.88 -34.84 -19.17
N SER A 861 -13.94 -33.63 -18.62
CA SER A 861 -14.44 -32.44 -19.30
C SER A 861 -13.41 -31.32 -19.23
N MET A 862 -13.35 -30.54 -20.31
CA MET A 862 -12.50 -29.36 -20.45
C MET A 862 -13.39 -28.20 -20.87
N THR A 863 -13.30 -27.06 -20.18
CA THR A 863 -14.11 -25.89 -20.49
C THR A 863 -13.27 -24.63 -20.34
N ILE A 864 -13.49 -23.63 -21.20
CA ILE A 864 -12.87 -22.31 -21.06
C ILE A 864 -13.86 -21.40 -20.33
N ALA A 865 -13.40 -20.61 -19.37
CA ALA A 865 -14.23 -19.60 -18.74
C ALA A 865 -14.80 -18.65 -19.84
N ASN A 866 -16.13 -18.55 -19.92
CA ASN A 866 -16.93 -17.76 -20.90
C ASN A 866 -17.25 -18.39 -22.27
N HIS A 867 -16.93 -19.66 -22.53
CA HIS A 867 -17.46 -20.40 -23.69
C HIS A 867 -18.43 -21.52 -23.26
N PRO A 868 -19.46 -21.86 -24.07
CA PRO A 868 -20.30 -23.02 -23.78
C PRO A 868 -19.45 -24.29 -23.74
N THR A 869 -19.86 -25.24 -22.91
CA THR A 869 -19.23 -26.54 -22.71
C THR A 869 -18.83 -27.16 -24.05
N SER A 870 -17.54 -27.34 -24.28
CA SER A 870 -17.02 -28.08 -25.44
C SER A 870 -17.63 -29.49 -25.45
N ALA A 871 -17.98 -30.01 -26.63
CA ALA A 871 -18.52 -31.36 -26.71
C ALA A 871 -17.47 -32.38 -26.21
N VAL A 872 -17.91 -33.49 -25.60
CA VAL A 872 -17.00 -34.54 -25.13
C VAL A 872 -16.10 -34.99 -26.30
N GLY A 873 -14.79 -34.85 -26.13
CA GLY A 873 -13.79 -35.18 -27.16
C GLY A 873 -13.22 -34.01 -27.97
N GLU A 874 -13.67 -32.78 -27.74
CA GLU A 874 -13.12 -31.59 -28.42
C GLU A 874 -11.83 -31.09 -27.76
N SER A 875 -10.86 -30.70 -28.60
CA SER A 875 -9.60 -30.11 -28.17
C SER A 875 -9.72 -28.59 -28.10
N ILE A 876 -8.96 -27.95 -27.22
CA ILE A 876 -8.96 -26.49 -27.05
C ILE A 876 -7.71 -25.92 -27.70
N GLU A 877 -7.90 -24.96 -28.60
CA GLU A 877 -6.83 -24.21 -29.28
C GLU A 877 -6.81 -22.77 -28.74
N ALA A 878 -5.65 -22.29 -28.32
CA ALA A 878 -5.45 -20.87 -28.00
C ALA A 878 -5.33 -20.04 -29.28
N ALA A 879 -5.75 -18.78 -29.21
CA ALA A 879 -5.36 -17.78 -30.20
C ALA A 879 -3.84 -17.53 -30.17
N ASP A 880 -3.31 -16.86 -31.21
CA ASP A 880 -1.86 -16.65 -31.38
C ASP A 880 -1.19 -15.89 -30.21
N ASN A 881 -1.95 -15.04 -29.51
CA ASN A 881 -1.50 -14.28 -28.34
C ASN A 881 -1.90 -14.92 -27.00
N GLU A 882 -2.58 -16.06 -27.04
CA GLU A 882 -3.12 -16.72 -25.85
C GLU A 882 -2.25 -17.88 -25.38
N VAL A 883 -2.33 -18.14 -24.07
CA VAL A 883 -1.67 -19.25 -23.39
C VAL A 883 -2.72 -19.95 -22.54
N LEU A 884 -2.94 -21.23 -22.82
CA LEU A 884 -3.88 -22.05 -22.04
C LEU A 884 -3.25 -22.48 -20.70
N ILE A 885 -3.95 -22.22 -19.60
CA ILE A 885 -3.57 -22.59 -18.22
C ILE A 885 -4.61 -23.59 -17.69
N LEU A 886 -4.19 -24.77 -17.24
CA LEU A 886 -5.12 -25.73 -16.64
C LEU A 886 -5.47 -25.31 -15.21
N VAL A 887 -6.77 -25.32 -14.91
CA VAL A 887 -7.30 -24.97 -13.60
C VAL A 887 -8.25 -26.09 -13.14
N TRP A 888 -8.12 -26.50 -11.88
CA TRP A 888 -8.98 -27.50 -11.26
C TRP A 888 -9.91 -26.79 -10.27
N PRO A 889 -11.23 -26.76 -10.50
CA PRO A 889 -12.16 -26.14 -9.57
C PRO A 889 -12.28 -26.99 -8.29
N ASP A 890 -12.18 -26.35 -7.11
CA ASP A 890 -12.43 -27.01 -5.83
C ASP A 890 -13.91 -27.39 -5.70
N ASP A 891 -14.22 -28.68 -5.58
CA ASP A 891 -15.57 -29.17 -5.24
C ASP A 891 -15.86 -29.04 -3.72
N THR A 892 -15.40 -27.96 -3.07
CA THR A 892 -15.80 -27.60 -1.70
C THR A 892 -16.51 -26.25 -1.66
N SER A 893 -17.83 -26.28 -1.87
CA SER A 893 -18.74 -25.31 -1.27
C SER A 893 -19.70 -26.06 -0.36
N PRO A 894 -19.94 -25.58 0.88
CA PRO A 894 -20.82 -26.24 1.82
C PRO A 894 -22.24 -26.27 1.27
N SER A 895 -22.90 -27.40 1.48
CA SER A 895 -24.34 -27.60 1.37
C SER A 895 -25.13 -26.31 1.61
N GLN A 896 -25.90 -25.88 0.61
CA GLN A 896 -27.06 -25.02 0.83
C GLN A 896 -27.84 -25.60 2.01
N GLY A 897 -27.88 -24.84 3.10
CA GLY A 897 -28.78 -25.09 4.21
C GLY A 897 -30.19 -25.11 3.65
N VAL A 898 -30.79 -26.29 3.69
CA VAL A 898 -32.21 -26.49 3.52
C VAL A 898 -32.90 -25.71 4.65
N ASP A 899 -33.80 -24.83 4.26
CA ASP A 899 -34.78 -24.16 5.12
C ASP A 899 -35.33 -25.12 6.19
N ASN A 900 -35.25 -24.70 7.45
CA ASN A 900 -36.22 -25.04 8.49
C ASN A 900 -36.11 -24.03 9.64
N GLU A 901 -37.15 -23.19 9.74
CA GLU A 901 -37.57 -22.26 10.81
C GLU A 901 -36.70 -21.03 11.14
#